data_AF-A0A6J0XUU8-F1
#
_entry.id   AF-A0A6J0XUU8-F1
#
_cell.length_a   1.000
_cell.length_b   1.000
_cell.length_c   1.000
_cell.angle_alpha   90.00
_cell.angle_beta   90.00
_cell.angle_gamma   90.00
#
_symmetry.space_group_name_H-M   'P 1'
#
loop_
_entity.id
_entity.type
_entity.pdbx_description
1 polymer ?
#
loop_
_entity_poly.entity_id
_entity_poly.type
_entity_poly.pdbx_seq_one_letter_code
_entity_poly.pdbx_strand_id
1 'polypeptide(L)'
;MCARRPLQAVLTAVHMIRKVPELSDIFLPPCAQLLHERHHGILLGTVTLITELCERSPAALKHFRKVVPQLVHTLRTLVMTGCSTEHSVSGVSDPFLQVQILRLLRILGRNHEESSETMNDLLAQVATNTDASRNAGSAVLFETVLTIMDIRSAAGLRVLAVNILGRFLLNSDRNIRYVALTSLLKLVQSDHSAVQRHRPTVVECLREPDASLSRRALELSLALVNSSNVRTMTQELQGFLESCPPDLRADCASGILLAAERFAPTKRWHIDTILRVLTTAGTYVRDDAVANLIQLIGGAQELHAYSVRRLYSALAEDISQQPLVQVAAWCIGEYGDLLLEGTCEETEPLQVGPALGVHRGGTCEGRQGRPQGHSLCPPPLRKVEEDVVLALLERVLQSHMSLPATRGYALTALMKLSTRLHGDNNRICQVMSIYGSCQDVELQQRAVEYNALFRKYDHLRAAVLEKMPLVERGGPQVNEEAKESKEVAQLSEAAPVPTETQVRGPGYPGGKSMVQLPYPALTLLPSLQASKLLDLLDLLDGPSENAQHPPPLDPTPGDTLIHLLDLPCTPLPSAPIPNLKVFEREGLQLTLSFVRPPGTPTLLLITVTATNTSGGDVTHFICQVAVPKSFQLQLQAPSGDTVPAQGGLPMTQLLRILNPNKAPLRLKLRLTYDHFGQSVQEIFEVNNLPVETWQ
;
A
#
# COMPACT_ATOMS: atom_id res chain seq x y z
N MET A 1 -50.39 20.91 10.20
CA MET A 1 -49.36 21.72 10.89
C MET A 1 -48.93 21.17 12.26
N CYS A 2 -49.76 20.40 12.99
CA CYS A 2 -49.41 19.90 14.34
C CYS A 2 -48.24 18.91 14.41
N ALA A 3 -47.98 18.09 13.38
CA ALA A 3 -46.88 17.10 13.41
C ALA A 3 -45.49 17.63 12.98
N ARG A 4 -45.39 18.85 12.42
CA ARG A 4 -44.09 19.41 11.98
C ARG A 4 -43.21 19.88 13.13
N ARG A 5 -43.81 20.44 14.19
CA ARG A 5 -43.10 20.92 15.38
C ARG A 5 -42.39 19.80 16.17
N PRO A 6 -43.03 18.65 16.47
CA PRO A 6 -42.35 17.57 17.20
C PRO A 6 -41.20 16.96 16.40
N LEU A 7 -41.33 16.79 15.08
CA LEU A 7 -40.24 16.29 14.25
C LEU A 7 -39.01 17.20 14.26
N GLN A 8 -39.22 18.52 14.15
CA GLN A 8 -38.13 19.50 14.23
C GLN A 8 -37.43 19.47 15.59
N ALA A 9 -38.18 19.30 16.67
CA ALA A 9 -37.61 19.16 18.02
C ALA A 9 -36.72 17.91 18.13
N VAL A 10 -37.18 16.76 17.62
CA VAL A 10 -36.41 15.51 17.64
C VAL A 10 -35.13 15.61 16.80
N LEU A 11 -35.19 16.20 15.61
CA LEU A 11 -33.99 16.42 14.78
C LEU A 11 -33.04 17.48 15.36
N THR A 12 -33.57 18.43 16.12
CA THR A 12 -32.74 19.38 16.89
C THR A 12 -32.03 18.66 18.03
N ALA A 13 -32.71 17.74 18.72
CA ALA A 13 -32.08 16.88 19.74
C ALA A 13 -30.96 16.03 19.13
N VAL A 14 -31.14 15.48 17.93
CA VAL A 14 -30.06 14.79 17.18
C VAL A 14 -28.84 15.70 17.02
N HIS A 15 -29.04 16.95 16.59
CA HIS A 15 -27.94 17.91 16.43
C HIS A 15 -27.28 18.26 17.76
N MET A 16 -28.06 18.38 18.84
CA MET A 16 -27.54 18.64 20.18
C MET A 16 -26.65 17.50 20.65
N ILE A 17 -27.08 16.24 20.51
CA ILE A 17 -26.29 15.06 20.90
C ILE A 17 -25.05 14.90 20.03
N ARG A 18 -25.14 15.26 18.74
CA ARG A 18 -23.97 15.25 17.85
C ARG A 18 -22.88 16.22 18.31
N LYS A 19 -23.27 17.40 18.84
CA LYS A 19 -22.36 18.42 19.35
C LYS A 19 -21.92 18.17 20.81
N VAL A 20 -22.83 17.73 21.66
CA VAL A 20 -22.62 17.54 23.10
C VAL A 20 -23.12 16.15 23.50
N PRO A 21 -22.25 15.12 23.48
CA PRO A 21 -22.64 13.73 23.77
C PRO A 21 -23.01 13.48 25.24
N GLU A 22 -22.62 14.37 26.14
CA GLU A 22 -22.91 14.30 27.58
C GLU A 22 -24.41 14.46 27.90
N LEU A 23 -25.20 15.06 27.00
CA LEU A 23 -26.64 15.25 27.18
C LEU A 23 -27.46 13.98 26.89
N SER A 24 -26.81 12.85 26.59
CA SER A 24 -27.47 11.60 26.17
C SER A 24 -28.48 11.07 27.20
N ASP A 25 -28.19 11.17 28.50
CA ASP A 25 -29.06 10.66 29.57
C ASP A 25 -30.42 11.37 29.66
N ILE A 26 -30.48 12.65 29.31
CA ILE A 26 -31.71 13.47 29.35
C ILE A 26 -32.72 12.99 28.30
N PHE A 27 -32.21 12.51 27.15
CA PHE A 27 -33.05 12.10 26.02
C PHE A 27 -33.42 10.61 26.05
N LEU A 28 -32.93 9.81 27.00
CA LEU A 28 -33.26 8.38 27.09
C LEU A 28 -34.76 8.13 27.37
N PRO A 29 -35.40 8.73 28.41
CA PRO A 29 -36.79 8.45 28.72
C PRO A 29 -37.80 8.90 27.64
N PRO A 30 -37.68 10.11 27.05
CA PRO A 30 -38.58 10.56 25.99
C PRO A 30 -38.55 9.67 24.74
N CYS A 31 -37.37 9.17 24.36
CA CYS A 31 -37.21 8.31 23.19
C CYS A 31 -38.03 7.02 23.30
N ALA A 32 -38.08 6.38 24.48
CA ALA A 32 -38.84 5.15 24.69
C ALA A 32 -40.36 5.36 24.54
N GLN A 33 -40.87 6.52 24.95
CA GLN A 33 -42.29 6.86 24.82
C GLN A 33 -42.65 7.17 23.36
N LEU A 34 -41.79 7.92 22.67
CA LEU A 34 -42.00 8.36 21.28
C LEU A 34 -41.96 7.22 20.24
N LEU A 35 -41.48 6.02 20.60
CA LEU A 35 -41.53 4.84 19.74
C LEU A 35 -42.95 4.26 19.55
N HIS A 36 -43.90 4.62 20.42
CA HIS A 36 -45.29 4.18 20.35
C HIS A 36 -46.17 5.10 19.47
N GLU A 37 -45.59 6.19 18.95
CA GLU A 37 -46.30 7.15 18.11
C GLU A 37 -46.66 6.55 16.74
N ARG A 38 -47.89 6.83 16.27
CA ARG A 38 -48.40 6.32 14.99
C ARG A 38 -47.92 7.11 13.78
N HIS A 39 -47.40 8.32 13.98
CA HIS A 39 -46.98 9.18 12.87
C HIS A 39 -45.57 8.79 12.39
N HIS A 40 -45.48 8.25 11.18
CA HIS A 40 -44.24 7.74 10.57
C HIS A 40 -43.09 8.74 10.60
N GLY A 41 -43.37 10.03 10.31
CA GLY A 41 -42.34 11.06 10.36
C GLY A 41 -41.72 11.26 11.76
N ILE A 42 -42.52 11.15 12.83
CA ILE A 42 -42.00 11.28 14.21
C ILE A 42 -41.20 10.04 14.55
N LEU A 43 -41.71 8.85 14.19
CA LEU A 43 -41.01 7.59 14.39
C LEU A 43 -39.65 7.57 13.68
N LEU A 44 -39.57 8.05 12.44
CA LEU A 44 -38.31 8.19 11.69
C LEU A 44 -37.31 9.09 12.43
N GLY A 45 -37.76 10.25 12.93
CA GLY A 45 -36.94 11.14 13.73
C GLY A 45 -36.46 10.48 15.02
N THR A 46 -37.35 9.80 15.74
CA THR A 46 -37.07 9.11 17.00
C THR A 46 -36.07 7.97 16.79
N VAL A 47 -36.23 7.14 15.75
CA VAL A 47 -35.28 6.07 15.42
C VAL A 47 -33.91 6.66 15.06
N THR A 48 -33.86 7.77 14.32
CA THR A 48 -32.60 8.46 14.02
C THR A 48 -31.91 8.98 15.30
N LEU A 49 -32.68 9.54 16.22
CA LEU A 49 -32.19 9.99 17.53
C LEU A 49 -31.64 8.83 18.37
N ILE A 50 -32.37 7.73 18.45
CA ILE A 50 -31.94 6.52 19.16
C ILE A 50 -30.68 5.93 18.51
N THR A 51 -30.58 5.94 17.18
CA THR A 51 -29.39 5.48 16.45
C THR A 51 -28.15 6.25 16.90
N GLU A 52 -28.22 7.58 16.93
CA GLU A 52 -27.10 8.43 17.36
C GLU A 52 -26.76 8.27 18.85
N LEU A 53 -27.77 8.10 19.71
CA LEU A 53 -27.56 7.81 21.14
C LEU A 53 -26.84 6.47 21.34
N CYS A 54 -27.26 5.44 20.60
CA CYS A 54 -26.70 4.09 20.63
C CYS A 54 -25.24 4.06 20.14
N GLU A 55 -24.90 4.81 19.10
CA GLU A 55 -23.51 4.86 18.60
C GLU A 55 -22.55 5.57 19.57
N ARG A 56 -23.04 6.55 20.33
CA ARG A 56 -22.20 7.39 21.20
C ARG A 56 -22.11 6.94 22.64
N SER A 57 -23.14 6.24 23.16
CA SER A 57 -23.20 5.87 24.57
C SER A 57 -23.53 4.38 24.77
N PRO A 58 -22.62 3.61 25.43
CA PRO A 58 -22.86 2.18 25.68
C PRO A 58 -23.96 1.92 26.71
N ALA A 59 -24.26 2.90 27.58
CA ALA A 59 -25.38 2.82 28.52
C ALA A 59 -26.74 2.86 27.78
N ALA A 60 -26.89 3.74 26.78
CA ALA A 60 -28.08 3.78 25.93
C ALA A 60 -28.29 2.47 25.17
N LEU A 61 -27.22 1.85 24.65
CA LEU A 61 -27.29 0.55 23.98
C LEU A 61 -27.96 -0.51 24.87
N LYS A 62 -27.58 -0.60 26.15
CA LYS A 62 -28.18 -1.55 27.09
C LYS A 62 -29.66 -1.25 27.35
N HIS A 63 -30.04 0.02 27.42
CA HIS A 63 -31.43 0.44 27.63
C HIS A 63 -32.31 0.09 26.43
N PHE A 64 -31.88 0.46 25.22
CA PHE A 64 -32.66 0.28 24.00
C PHE A 64 -32.68 -1.15 23.45
N ARG A 65 -31.78 -2.05 23.89
CA ARG A 65 -31.87 -3.49 23.58
C ARG A 65 -33.20 -4.12 24.00
N LYS A 66 -33.82 -3.64 25.09
CA LYS A 66 -35.14 -4.10 25.55
C LYS A 66 -36.27 -3.75 24.58
N VAL A 67 -36.04 -2.78 23.70
CA VAL A 67 -37.04 -2.25 22.76
C VAL A 67 -36.96 -2.97 21.39
N VAL A 68 -35.96 -3.84 21.18
CA VAL A 68 -35.79 -4.61 19.95
C VAL A 68 -37.07 -5.37 19.54
N PRO A 69 -37.80 -6.08 20.42
CA PRO A 69 -39.02 -6.78 20.03
C PRO A 69 -40.11 -5.85 19.49
N GLN A 70 -40.20 -4.62 20.02
CA GLN A 70 -41.16 -3.63 19.55
C GLN A 70 -40.79 -3.13 18.15
N LEU A 71 -39.50 -2.83 17.91
CA LEU A 71 -39.01 -2.44 16.59
C LEU A 71 -39.20 -3.55 15.54
N VAL A 72 -39.00 -4.81 15.95
CA VAL A 72 -39.24 -5.99 15.11
C VAL A 72 -40.72 -6.08 14.72
N HIS A 73 -41.63 -5.88 15.67
CA HIS A 73 -43.07 -5.88 15.38
C HIS A 73 -43.48 -4.75 14.42
N THR A 74 -42.98 -3.53 14.65
CA THR A 74 -43.27 -2.37 13.79
C THR A 74 -42.77 -2.60 12.37
N LEU A 75 -41.54 -3.09 12.20
CA LEU A 75 -41.00 -3.38 10.87
C LEU A 75 -41.73 -4.55 10.19
N ARG A 76 -42.14 -5.60 10.93
CA ARG A 76 -42.98 -6.69 10.39
C ARG A 76 -44.29 -6.15 9.83
N THR A 77 -44.96 -5.27 10.57
CA THR A 77 -46.21 -4.63 10.14
C THR A 77 -46.01 -3.83 8.85
N LEU A 78 -44.94 -3.03 8.77
CA LEU A 78 -44.61 -2.24 7.57
C LEU A 78 -44.39 -3.12 6.33
N VAL A 79 -43.74 -4.26 6.49
CA VAL A 79 -43.41 -5.17 5.37
C VAL A 79 -44.59 -6.03 4.94
N MET A 80 -45.40 -6.52 5.89
CA MET A 80 -46.49 -7.48 5.58
C MET A 80 -47.83 -6.81 5.27
N THR A 81 -48.20 -5.78 6.02
CA THR A 81 -49.56 -5.22 5.94
C THR A 81 -49.67 -4.02 5.00
N GLY A 82 -48.54 -3.40 4.65
CA GLY A 82 -48.47 -2.25 3.77
C GLY A 82 -49.22 -1.04 4.33
N CYS A 83 -48.52 -0.11 4.99
CA CYS A 83 -49.18 1.08 5.55
C CYS A 83 -49.48 2.13 4.46
N SER A 84 -50.48 2.97 4.75
CA SER A 84 -51.09 4.06 3.96
C SER A 84 -50.37 4.52 2.68
N THR A 85 -51.15 4.70 1.61
CA THR A 85 -50.72 5.18 0.27
C THR A 85 -49.88 6.45 0.29
N GLU A 86 -50.04 7.31 1.30
CA GLU A 86 -49.29 8.58 1.46
C GLU A 86 -47.77 8.40 1.64
N HIS A 87 -47.33 7.25 2.17
CA HIS A 87 -45.91 6.98 2.46
C HIS A 87 -45.31 5.87 1.57
N SER A 88 -46.05 5.42 0.55
CA SER A 88 -45.57 4.40 -0.39
C SER A 88 -44.71 5.03 -1.47
N VAL A 89 -43.50 4.50 -1.68
CA VAL A 89 -42.60 4.90 -2.76
C VAL A 89 -42.39 3.70 -3.67
N SER A 90 -42.83 3.83 -4.93
CA SER A 90 -42.69 2.78 -5.95
C SER A 90 -43.25 1.41 -5.54
N GLY A 91 -44.33 1.39 -4.75
CA GLY A 91 -44.98 0.16 -4.28
C GLY A 91 -44.40 -0.41 -2.98
N VAL A 92 -43.33 0.19 -2.42
CA VAL A 92 -42.77 -0.17 -1.12
C VAL A 92 -43.27 0.79 -0.05
N SER A 93 -43.78 0.25 1.06
CA SER A 93 -44.33 1.05 2.16
C SER A 93 -43.23 1.67 3.02
N ASP A 94 -43.07 2.99 2.98
CA ASP A 94 -42.09 3.78 3.75
C ASP A 94 -40.66 3.19 3.82
N PRO A 95 -39.94 3.12 2.69
CA PRO A 95 -38.60 2.54 2.63
C PRO A 95 -37.58 3.28 3.52
N PHE A 96 -37.77 4.59 3.77
CA PHE A 96 -36.87 5.37 4.61
C PHE A 96 -36.94 4.93 6.07
N LEU A 97 -38.17 4.73 6.58
CA LEU A 97 -38.36 4.22 7.93
C LEU A 97 -37.86 2.78 8.07
N GLN A 98 -38.12 1.92 7.07
CA GLN A 98 -37.60 0.55 7.08
C GLN A 98 -36.07 0.51 7.16
N VAL A 99 -35.37 1.31 6.35
CA VAL A 99 -33.91 1.40 6.36
C VAL A 99 -33.39 1.93 7.71
N GLN A 100 -34.02 2.95 8.31
CA GLN A 100 -33.58 3.46 9.61
C GLN A 100 -33.80 2.45 10.74
N ILE A 101 -34.92 1.72 10.74
CA ILE A 101 -35.16 0.66 11.74
C ILE A 101 -34.12 -0.46 11.58
N LEU A 102 -33.85 -0.90 10.35
CA LEU A 102 -32.80 -1.89 10.06
C LEU A 102 -31.43 -1.40 10.54
N ARG A 103 -31.06 -0.15 10.27
CA ARG A 103 -29.81 0.44 10.76
C ARG A 103 -29.71 0.39 12.29
N LEU A 104 -30.78 0.76 12.98
CA LEU A 104 -30.84 0.70 14.43
C LEU A 104 -30.71 -0.75 14.93
N LEU A 105 -31.43 -1.70 14.32
CA LEU A 105 -31.34 -3.13 14.66
C LEU A 105 -29.92 -3.68 14.47
N ARG A 106 -29.20 -3.25 13.43
CA ARG A 106 -27.78 -3.62 13.21
C ARG A 106 -26.91 -3.23 14.40
N ILE A 107 -27.07 -2.01 14.90
CA ILE A 107 -26.28 -1.49 16.01
C ILE A 107 -26.68 -2.19 17.32
N LEU A 108 -27.97 -2.37 17.56
CA LEU A 108 -28.48 -3.03 18.78
C LEU A 108 -28.10 -4.52 18.87
N GLY A 109 -28.11 -5.22 17.73
CA GLY A 109 -27.76 -6.64 17.60
C GLY A 109 -26.25 -6.91 17.61
N ARG A 110 -25.40 -5.89 17.41
CA ARG A 110 -23.95 -6.07 17.37
C ARG A 110 -23.45 -6.63 18.71
N ASN A 111 -22.77 -7.77 18.64
CA ASN A 111 -22.24 -8.50 19.80
C ASN A 111 -23.29 -8.91 20.86
N HIS A 112 -24.58 -9.02 20.50
CA HIS A 112 -25.64 -9.46 21.42
C HIS A 112 -26.49 -10.58 20.80
N GLU A 113 -26.39 -11.78 21.38
CA GLU A 113 -26.99 -13.00 20.82
C GLU A 113 -28.51 -13.00 20.93
N GLU A 114 -29.07 -12.72 22.11
CA GLU A 114 -30.53 -12.70 22.34
C GLU A 114 -31.25 -11.73 21.40
N SER A 115 -30.74 -10.50 21.25
CA SER A 115 -31.33 -9.53 20.32
C SER A 115 -31.18 -9.98 18.87
N SER A 116 -30.04 -10.56 18.49
CA SER A 116 -29.82 -11.08 17.13
C SER A 116 -30.79 -12.23 16.81
N GLU A 117 -31.04 -13.11 17.77
CA GLU A 117 -32.00 -14.21 17.63
C GLU A 117 -33.42 -13.70 17.42
N THR A 118 -33.88 -12.74 18.24
CA THR A 118 -35.23 -12.16 18.11
C THR A 118 -35.51 -11.50 16.76
N MET A 119 -34.48 -11.01 16.05
CA MET A 119 -34.64 -10.33 14.76
C MET A 119 -34.40 -11.25 13.55
N ASN A 120 -33.84 -12.46 13.71
CA ASN A 120 -33.49 -13.35 12.61
C ASN A 120 -34.70 -13.70 11.71
N ASP A 121 -35.85 -14.03 12.31
CA ASP A 121 -37.07 -14.38 11.57
C ASP A 121 -37.59 -13.19 10.74
N LEU A 122 -37.51 -11.98 11.30
CA LEU A 122 -37.89 -10.77 10.60
C LEU A 122 -36.95 -10.49 9.43
N LEU A 123 -35.64 -10.58 9.64
CA LEU A 123 -34.66 -10.36 8.57
C LEU A 123 -34.84 -11.35 7.42
N ALA A 124 -35.18 -12.61 7.72
CA ALA A 124 -35.55 -13.59 6.71
C ALA A 124 -36.82 -13.16 5.94
N GLN A 125 -37.87 -12.71 6.64
CA GLN A 125 -39.11 -12.23 6.03
C GLN A 125 -38.90 -10.99 5.14
N VAL A 126 -38.11 -10.01 5.59
CA VAL A 126 -37.80 -8.82 4.78
C VAL A 126 -36.99 -9.20 3.54
N ALA A 127 -36.02 -10.10 3.69
CA ALA A 127 -35.19 -10.60 2.60
C ALA A 127 -35.97 -11.39 1.52
N THR A 128 -37.06 -12.07 1.89
CA THR A 128 -37.88 -12.85 0.94
C THR A 128 -39.05 -12.06 0.34
N ASN A 129 -39.66 -11.16 1.11
CA ASN A 129 -40.90 -10.49 0.70
C ASN A 129 -40.68 -9.15 0.00
N THR A 130 -39.49 -8.55 0.13
CA THR A 130 -39.20 -7.26 -0.51
C THR A 130 -38.81 -7.46 -1.97
N ASP A 131 -39.50 -6.79 -2.89
CA ASP A 131 -39.16 -6.82 -4.31
C ASP A 131 -37.90 -5.98 -4.60
N ALA A 132 -36.91 -6.58 -5.26
CA ALA A 132 -35.67 -5.94 -5.68
C ALA A 132 -35.76 -5.19 -7.02
N SER A 133 -36.93 -5.19 -7.68
CA SER A 133 -37.11 -4.62 -9.03
C SER A 133 -36.94 -3.10 -9.09
N ARG A 134 -37.20 -2.40 -7.98
CA ARG A 134 -37.11 -0.94 -7.89
C ARG A 134 -36.05 -0.53 -6.88
N ASN A 135 -35.44 0.63 -7.11
CA ASN A 135 -34.38 1.20 -6.24
C ASN A 135 -34.80 1.28 -4.77
N ALA A 136 -36.06 1.59 -4.47
CA ALA A 136 -36.59 1.64 -3.10
C ALA A 136 -36.48 0.28 -2.40
N GLY A 137 -36.89 -0.79 -3.07
CA GLY A 137 -36.79 -2.15 -2.52
C GLY A 137 -35.34 -2.67 -2.49
N SER A 138 -34.53 -2.34 -3.52
CA SER A 138 -33.10 -2.63 -3.50
C SER A 138 -32.38 -1.97 -2.32
N ALA A 139 -32.77 -0.74 -1.94
CA ALA A 139 -32.20 -0.02 -0.79
C ALA A 139 -32.55 -0.68 0.55
N VAL A 140 -33.81 -1.11 0.73
CA VAL A 140 -34.24 -1.86 1.93
C VAL A 140 -33.50 -3.19 2.03
N LEU A 141 -33.44 -3.95 0.94
CA LEU A 141 -32.70 -5.21 0.88
C LEU A 141 -31.21 -5.02 1.12
N PHE A 142 -30.62 -3.94 0.59
CA PHE A 142 -29.22 -3.61 0.82
C PHE A 142 -28.93 -3.37 2.31
N GLU A 143 -29.74 -2.54 2.97
CA GLU A 143 -29.57 -2.32 4.41
C GLU A 143 -29.81 -3.63 5.19
N THR A 144 -30.80 -4.43 4.79
CA THR A 144 -31.08 -5.76 5.37
C THR A 144 -29.86 -6.67 5.28
N VAL A 145 -29.21 -6.77 4.12
CA VAL A 145 -27.98 -7.56 3.95
C VAL A 145 -26.89 -7.07 4.89
N LEU A 146 -26.62 -5.77 4.92
CA LEU A 146 -25.61 -5.21 5.82
C LEU A 146 -25.96 -5.46 7.30
N THR A 147 -27.25 -5.49 7.68
CA THR A 147 -27.66 -5.87 9.04
C THR A 147 -27.32 -7.33 9.36
N ILE A 148 -27.65 -8.26 8.45
CA ILE A 148 -27.39 -9.69 8.61
C ILE A 148 -25.89 -9.95 8.79
N MET A 149 -25.06 -9.20 8.08
CA MET A 149 -23.61 -9.40 8.05
C MET A 149 -22.89 -8.88 9.30
N ASP A 150 -23.35 -7.77 9.86
CA ASP A 150 -22.72 -7.17 11.05
C ASP A 150 -23.17 -7.83 12.37
N ILE A 151 -24.30 -8.56 12.38
CA ILE A 151 -24.80 -9.28 13.55
C ILE A 151 -24.37 -10.77 13.56
N ARG A 152 -24.53 -11.42 14.72
CA ARG A 152 -24.37 -12.88 14.82
C ARG A 152 -25.66 -13.56 14.36
N SER A 153 -25.84 -13.65 13.04
CA SER A 153 -26.99 -14.33 12.41
C SER A 153 -26.72 -15.81 12.14
N ALA A 154 -27.78 -16.59 11.96
CA ALA A 154 -27.68 -17.98 11.50
C ALA A 154 -26.96 -18.08 10.13
N ALA A 155 -26.18 -19.15 9.93
CA ALA A 155 -25.39 -19.35 8.71
C ALA A 155 -26.26 -19.35 7.43
N GLY A 156 -27.47 -19.92 7.49
CA GLY A 156 -28.42 -19.90 6.37
C GLY A 156 -28.83 -18.49 5.94
N LEU A 157 -28.99 -17.57 6.90
CA LEU A 157 -29.35 -16.17 6.63
C LEU A 157 -28.19 -15.41 5.97
N ARG A 158 -26.94 -15.71 6.37
CA ARG A 158 -25.76 -15.14 5.70
C ARG A 158 -25.64 -15.61 4.26
N VAL A 159 -25.85 -16.89 4.00
CA VAL A 159 -25.86 -17.43 2.62
C VAL A 159 -26.97 -16.77 1.79
N LEU A 160 -28.16 -16.58 2.35
CA LEU A 160 -29.25 -15.87 1.68
C LEU A 160 -28.84 -14.44 1.32
N ALA A 161 -28.22 -13.72 2.24
CA ALA A 161 -27.79 -12.35 2.02
C ALA A 161 -26.66 -12.23 0.97
N VAL A 162 -25.70 -13.16 0.95
CA VAL A 162 -24.71 -13.24 -0.14
C VAL A 162 -25.39 -13.53 -1.49
N ASN A 163 -26.43 -14.39 -1.52
CA ASN A 163 -27.19 -14.63 -2.74
C ASN A 163 -27.98 -13.41 -3.22
N ILE A 164 -28.47 -12.57 -2.30
CA ILE A 164 -29.11 -11.29 -2.65
C ILE A 164 -28.10 -10.34 -3.30
N LEU A 165 -26.90 -10.20 -2.73
CA LEU A 165 -25.82 -9.43 -3.35
C LEU A 165 -25.41 -10.00 -4.71
N GLY A 166 -25.38 -11.33 -4.86
CA GLY A 166 -25.15 -11.99 -6.15
C GLY A 166 -26.20 -11.60 -7.20
N ARG A 167 -27.48 -11.51 -6.84
CA ARG A 167 -28.53 -10.99 -7.75
C ARG A 167 -28.33 -9.50 -8.06
N PHE A 168 -27.86 -8.71 -7.11
CA PHE A 168 -27.54 -7.29 -7.37
C PHE A 168 -26.40 -7.10 -8.36
N LEU A 169 -25.45 -8.04 -8.47
CA LEU A 169 -24.43 -8.03 -9.52
C LEU A 169 -25.00 -8.19 -10.93
N LEU A 170 -26.17 -8.83 -11.07
CA LEU A 170 -26.85 -9.04 -12.34
C LEU A 170 -27.82 -7.89 -12.68
N ASN A 171 -27.90 -6.86 -11.84
CA ASN A 171 -28.83 -5.75 -12.06
C ASN A 171 -28.32 -4.85 -13.19
N SER A 172 -29.24 -4.30 -13.99
CA SER A 172 -28.91 -3.37 -15.07
C SER A 172 -28.35 -2.04 -14.56
N ASP A 173 -28.70 -1.63 -13.34
CA ASP A 173 -28.19 -0.40 -12.75
C ASP A 173 -26.74 -0.57 -12.25
N ARG A 174 -25.85 0.25 -12.80
CA ARG A 174 -24.43 0.31 -12.43
C ARG A 174 -24.23 0.64 -10.95
N ASN A 175 -25.07 1.49 -10.37
CA ASN A 175 -24.96 1.88 -8.96
C ASN A 175 -25.23 0.69 -8.04
N ILE A 176 -26.22 -0.14 -8.37
CA ILE A 176 -26.57 -1.34 -7.60
C ILE A 176 -25.41 -2.35 -7.66
N ARG A 177 -24.83 -2.55 -8.85
CA ARG A 177 -23.66 -3.42 -9.03
C ARG A 177 -22.44 -2.92 -8.24
N TYR A 178 -22.20 -1.61 -8.22
CA TYR A 178 -21.11 -1.00 -7.46
C TYR A 178 -21.25 -1.24 -5.95
N VAL A 179 -22.46 -1.02 -5.43
CA VAL A 179 -22.80 -1.24 -4.02
C VAL A 179 -22.66 -2.72 -3.65
N ALA A 180 -23.07 -3.62 -4.53
CA ALA A 180 -22.93 -5.06 -4.34
C ALA A 180 -21.45 -5.50 -4.30
N LEU A 181 -20.62 -5.07 -5.26
CA LEU A 181 -19.19 -5.36 -5.28
C LEU A 181 -18.47 -4.85 -4.02
N THR A 182 -18.75 -3.60 -3.63
CA THR A 182 -18.16 -2.99 -2.43
C THR A 182 -18.52 -3.78 -1.16
N SER A 183 -19.73 -4.30 -1.09
CA SER A 183 -20.21 -5.04 0.08
C SER A 183 -19.68 -6.47 0.10
N LEU A 184 -19.64 -7.14 -1.06
CA LEU A 184 -19.00 -8.44 -1.22
C LEU A 184 -17.52 -8.40 -0.85
N LEU A 185 -16.81 -7.32 -1.17
CA LEU A 185 -15.40 -7.14 -0.79
C LEU A 185 -15.20 -7.16 0.72
N LYS A 186 -16.05 -6.49 1.49
CA LYS A 186 -16.02 -6.54 2.97
C LYS A 186 -16.31 -7.94 3.49
N LEU A 187 -17.14 -8.71 2.78
CA LEU A 187 -17.59 -10.05 3.16
C LEU A 187 -16.59 -11.17 2.90
N VAL A 188 -15.62 -10.96 1.99
CA VAL A 188 -14.62 -11.99 1.67
C VAL A 188 -13.83 -12.44 2.90
N GLN A 189 -13.60 -11.53 3.85
CA GLN A 189 -12.84 -11.82 5.07
C GLN A 189 -13.60 -12.74 6.05
N SER A 190 -14.93 -12.68 6.08
CA SER A 190 -15.76 -13.48 6.99
C SER A 190 -16.28 -14.77 6.36
N ASP A 191 -16.82 -14.69 5.13
CA ASP A 191 -17.57 -15.79 4.49
C ASP A 191 -17.06 -16.06 3.07
N HIS A 192 -15.78 -16.42 2.96
CA HIS A 192 -15.10 -16.63 1.67
C HIS A 192 -15.83 -17.62 0.75
N SER A 193 -16.27 -18.77 1.27
CA SER A 193 -16.90 -19.86 0.50
C SER A 193 -18.23 -19.47 -0.15
N ALA A 194 -19.02 -18.61 0.50
CA ALA A 194 -20.29 -18.14 -0.03
C ALA A 194 -20.08 -17.17 -1.20
N VAL A 195 -19.13 -16.24 -1.06
CA VAL A 195 -18.79 -15.27 -2.11
C VAL A 195 -18.17 -15.97 -3.33
N GLN A 196 -17.42 -17.06 -3.13
CA GLN A 196 -16.82 -17.82 -4.23
C GLN A 196 -17.83 -18.29 -5.29
N ARG A 197 -19.10 -18.52 -4.94
CA ARG A 197 -20.14 -18.99 -5.87
C ARG A 197 -20.49 -17.97 -6.94
N HIS A 198 -20.37 -16.68 -6.62
CA HIS A 198 -20.65 -15.56 -7.53
C HIS A 198 -19.40 -15.08 -8.27
N ARG A 199 -18.30 -15.81 -8.20
CA ARG A 199 -17.05 -15.46 -8.86
C ARG A 199 -17.14 -15.30 -10.38
N PRO A 200 -17.85 -16.16 -11.14
CA PRO A 200 -17.96 -15.97 -12.59
C PRO A 200 -18.57 -14.61 -12.96
N THR A 201 -19.61 -14.19 -12.23
CA THR A 201 -20.26 -12.89 -12.47
C THR A 201 -19.38 -11.72 -12.02
N VAL A 202 -18.58 -11.88 -10.96
CA VAL A 202 -17.57 -10.87 -10.54
C VAL A 202 -16.48 -10.71 -11.61
N VAL A 203 -16.00 -11.81 -12.19
CA VAL A 203 -15.00 -11.76 -13.27
C VAL A 203 -15.59 -11.11 -14.53
N GLU A 204 -16.85 -11.38 -14.85
CA GLU A 204 -17.56 -10.69 -15.94
C GLU A 204 -17.62 -9.17 -15.72
N CYS A 205 -17.81 -8.72 -14.47
CA CYS A 205 -17.80 -7.29 -14.12
C CYS A 205 -16.44 -6.60 -14.36
N LEU A 206 -15.34 -7.34 -14.53
CA LEU A 206 -14.04 -6.74 -14.90
C LEU A 206 -14.08 -6.12 -16.30
N ARG A 207 -14.90 -6.68 -17.21
CA ARG A 207 -15.01 -6.23 -18.60
C ARG A 207 -16.00 -5.07 -18.78
N GLU A 208 -16.55 -4.54 -17.69
CA GLU A 208 -17.46 -3.39 -17.74
C GLU A 208 -16.72 -2.11 -18.20
N PRO A 209 -17.39 -1.24 -18.99
CA PRO A 209 -16.77 -0.02 -19.50
C PRO A 209 -16.53 1.04 -18.42
N ASP A 210 -17.17 0.93 -17.25
CA ASP A 210 -16.99 1.87 -16.16
C ASP A 210 -15.73 1.55 -15.34
N ALA A 211 -14.82 2.52 -15.24
CA ALA A 211 -13.57 2.39 -14.49
C ALA A 211 -13.77 2.16 -12.99
N SER A 212 -14.86 2.71 -12.42
CA SER A 212 -15.13 2.57 -10.98
C SER A 212 -15.61 1.17 -10.63
N LEU A 213 -16.50 0.60 -11.45
CA LEU A 213 -16.93 -0.79 -11.35
C LEU A 213 -15.79 -1.77 -11.58
N SER A 214 -15.00 -1.58 -12.64
CA SER A 214 -13.88 -2.48 -12.94
C SER A 214 -12.80 -2.44 -11.85
N ARG A 215 -12.53 -1.28 -11.23
CA ARG A 215 -11.65 -1.18 -10.04
C ARG A 215 -12.15 -2.04 -8.88
N ARG A 216 -13.43 -1.93 -8.51
CA ARG A 216 -14.01 -2.73 -7.41
C ARG A 216 -14.07 -4.21 -7.74
N ALA A 217 -14.37 -4.55 -9.00
CA ALA A 217 -14.35 -5.93 -9.46
C ALA A 217 -12.93 -6.52 -9.43
N LEU A 218 -11.90 -5.73 -9.73
CA LEU A 218 -10.50 -6.13 -9.65
C LEU A 218 -10.08 -6.41 -8.20
N GLU A 219 -10.35 -5.47 -7.29
CA GLU A 219 -10.09 -5.64 -5.85
C GLU A 219 -10.76 -6.92 -5.32
N LEU A 220 -12.03 -7.14 -5.66
CA LEU A 220 -12.77 -8.33 -5.26
C LEU A 220 -12.22 -9.61 -5.90
N SER A 221 -11.88 -9.57 -7.19
CA SER A 221 -11.33 -10.74 -7.91
C SER A 221 -10.00 -11.18 -7.31
N LEU A 222 -9.13 -10.23 -6.97
CA LEU A 222 -7.86 -10.49 -6.29
C LEU A 222 -8.05 -11.05 -4.88
N ALA A 223 -9.01 -10.50 -4.12
CA ALA A 223 -9.34 -11.01 -2.78
C ALA A 223 -9.94 -12.43 -2.79
N LEU A 224 -10.56 -12.84 -3.90
CA LEU A 224 -11.18 -14.15 -4.06
C LEU A 224 -10.19 -15.25 -4.46
N VAL A 225 -8.95 -14.93 -4.85
CA VAL A 225 -7.95 -15.92 -5.26
C VAL A 225 -7.57 -16.85 -4.11
N ASN A 226 -7.50 -18.14 -4.38
CA ASN A 226 -7.04 -19.17 -3.43
C ASN A 226 -6.17 -20.23 -4.13
N SER A 227 -5.65 -21.19 -3.38
CA SER A 227 -4.82 -22.28 -3.92
C SER A 227 -5.52 -23.20 -4.93
N SER A 228 -6.85 -23.31 -4.90
CA SER A 228 -7.60 -24.19 -5.82
C SER A 228 -7.98 -23.51 -7.14
N ASN A 229 -8.11 -22.18 -7.16
CA ASN A 229 -8.57 -21.42 -8.33
C ASN A 229 -7.51 -20.47 -8.90
N VAL A 230 -6.32 -20.37 -8.30
CA VAL A 230 -5.24 -19.48 -8.74
C VAL A 230 -4.95 -19.59 -10.23
N ARG A 231 -4.95 -20.80 -10.80
CA ARG A 231 -4.63 -21.01 -12.22
C ARG A 231 -5.66 -20.37 -13.15
N THR A 232 -6.94 -20.60 -12.89
CA THR A 232 -8.03 -20.07 -13.73
C THR A 232 -8.22 -18.58 -13.50
N MET A 233 -8.16 -18.11 -12.25
CA MET A 233 -8.30 -16.69 -11.91
C MET A 233 -7.17 -15.85 -12.51
N THR A 234 -5.94 -16.33 -12.43
CA THR A 234 -4.79 -15.61 -13.00
C THR A 234 -4.87 -15.51 -14.52
N GLN A 235 -5.41 -16.52 -15.21
CA GLN A 235 -5.64 -16.47 -16.65
C GLN A 235 -6.66 -15.38 -17.03
N GLU A 236 -7.79 -15.29 -16.31
CA GLU A 236 -8.79 -14.24 -16.55
C GLU A 236 -8.24 -12.85 -16.22
N LEU A 237 -7.47 -12.71 -15.14
CA LEU A 237 -6.82 -11.44 -14.76
C LEU A 237 -5.73 -11.02 -15.76
N GLN A 238 -4.97 -11.97 -16.32
CA GLN A 238 -4.01 -11.71 -17.40
C GLN A 238 -4.72 -11.27 -18.68
N GLY A 239 -5.84 -11.90 -19.04
CA GLY A 239 -6.67 -11.46 -20.17
C GLY A 239 -7.24 -10.05 -19.96
N PHE A 240 -7.63 -9.71 -18.72
CA PHE A 240 -8.02 -8.34 -18.38
C PHE A 240 -6.83 -7.37 -18.47
N LEU A 241 -5.62 -7.76 -18.03
CA LEU A 241 -4.42 -6.92 -18.07
C LEU A 241 -4.10 -6.40 -19.47
N GLU A 242 -4.32 -7.19 -20.52
CA GLU A 242 -4.11 -6.80 -21.92
C GLU A 242 -5.04 -5.67 -22.39
N SER A 243 -6.27 -5.63 -21.86
CA SER A 243 -7.29 -4.61 -22.20
C SER A 243 -7.49 -3.57 -21.10
N CYS A 244 -6.68 -3.62 -20.04
CA CYS A 244 -6.86 -2.85 -18.83
C CYS A 244 -6.55 -1.35 -19.05
N PRO A 245 -7.36 -0.42 -18.51
CA PRO A 245 -7.03 1.00 -18.50
C PRO A 245 -5.71 1.27 -17.74
N PRO A 246 -4.93 2.30 -18.13
CA PRO A 246 -3.60 2.53 -17.57
C PRO A 246 -3.64 2.74 -16.04
N ASP A 247 -4.68 3.40 -15.54
CA ASP A 247 -4.86 3.68 -14.11
C ASP A 247 -4.98 2.44 -13.22
N LEU A 248 -5.42 1.30 -13.79
CA LEU A 248 -5.60 0.03 -13.06
C LEU A 248 -4.53 -1.00 -13.40
N ARG A 249 -3.70 -0.73 -14.42
CA ARG A 249 -2.73 -1.70 -14.93
C ARG A 249 -1.67 -2.04 -13.88
N ALA A 250 -1.19 -1.04 -13.14
CA ALA A 250 -0.24 -1.23 -12.05
C ALA A 250 -0.84 -2.06 -10.89
N ASP A 251 -2.08 -1.74 -10.48
CA ASP A 251 -2.79 -2.47 -9.42
C ASP A 251 -3.06 -3.93 -9.82
N CYS A 252 -3.45 -4.15 -11.07
CA CYS A 252 -3.69 -5.49 -11.62
C CYS A 252 -2.40 -6.31 -11.68
N ALA A 253 -1.32 -5.75 -12.23
CA ALA A 253 -0.02 -6.42 -12.30
C ALA A 253 0.49 -6.76 -10.90
N SER A 254 0.46 -5.80 -9.97
CA SER A 254 0.84 -5.99 -8.57
C SER A 254 0.00 -7.07 -7.88
N GLY A 255 -1.31 -7.06 -8.10
CA GLY A 255 -2.24 -8.06 -7.56
C GLY A 255 -1.96 -9.47 -8.07
N ILE A 256 -1.68 -9.62 -9.37
CA ILE A 256 -1.33 -10.93 -9.97
C ILE A 256 -0.01 -11.45 -9.37
N LEU A 257 1.01 -10.59 -9.24
CA LEU A 257 2.30 -10.97 -8.66
C LEU A 257 2.14 -11.43 -7.20
N LEU A 258 1.40 -10.67 -6.38
CA LEU A 258 1.12 -11.04 -4.98
C LEU A 258 0.32 -12.35 -4.87
N ALA A 259 -0.62 -12.59 -5.78
CA ALA A 259 -1.38 -13.83 -5.83
C ALA A 259 -0.48 -15.02 -6.22
N ALA A 260 0.43 -14.83 -7.18
CA ALA A 260 1.39 -15.84 -7.58
C ALA A 260 2.38 -16.18 -6.44
N GLU A 261 2.88 -15.16 -5.73
CA GLU A 261 3.78 -15.35 -4.60
C GLU A 261 3.16 -16.18 -3.46
N ARG A 262 1.85 -16.02 -3.22
CA ARG A 262 1.14 -16.69 -2.12
C ARG A 262 0.61 -18.07 -2.49
N PHE A 263 0.13 -18.24 -3.72
CA PHE A 263 -0.67 -19.41 -4.10
C PHE A 263 -0.11 -20.20 -5.28
N ALA A 264 1.11 -19.93 -5.75
CA ALA A 264 1.69 -20.66 -6.87
C ALA A 264 1.73 -22.19 -6.61
N PRO A 265 1.18 -23.01 -7.53
CA PRO A 265 1.20 -24.47 -7.40
C PRO A 265 2.57 -25.07 -7.71
N THR A 266 3.33 -24.49 -8.64
CA THR A 266 4.68 -24.94 -9.03
C THR A 266 5.59 -23.74 -9.26
N LYS A 267 6.90 -23.91 -9.04
CA LYS A 267 7.91 -22.86 -9.32
C LYS A 267 7.91 -22.47 -10.80
N ARG A 268 7.71 -23.44 -11.71
CA ARG A 268 7.60 -23.18 -13.16
C ARG A 268 6.42 -22.27 -13.50
N TRP A 269 5.23 -22.62 -13.01
CA TRP A 269 4.04 -21.78 -13.22
C TRP A 269 4.22 -20.37 -12.64
N HIS A 270 4.91 -20.26 -11.50
CA HIS A 270 5.23 -18.98 -10.89
C HIS A 270 6.13 -18.13 -11.80
N ILE A 271 7.22 -18.69 -12.32
CA ILE A 271 8.12 -18.01 -13.25
C ILE A 271 7.37 -17.59 -14.52
N ASP A 272 6.57 -18.48 -15.10
CA ASP A 272 5.79 -18.20 -16.32
C ASP A 272 4.79 -17.06 -16.11
N THR A 273 4.16 -17.01 -14.94
CA THR A 273 3.19 -15.97 -14.58
C THR A 273 3.87 -14.61 -14.45
N ILE A 274 4.99 -14.53 -13.73
CA ILE A 274 5.73 -13.27 -13.59
C ILE A 274 6.26 -12.81 -14.95
N LEU A 275 6.85 -13.72 -15.74
CA LEU A 275 7.35 -13.40 -17.08
C LEU A 275 6.22 -12.85 -17.96
N ARG A 276 5.04 -13.47 -17.96
CA ARG A 276 3.88 -12.96 -18.72
C ARG A 276 3.48 -11.56 -18.27
N VAL A 277 3.41 -11.29 -16.97
CA VAL A 277 3.10 -9.97 -16.43
C VAL A 277 4.16 -8.93 -16.84
N LEU A 278 5.45 -9.28 -16.80
CA LEU A 278 6.54 -8.40 -17.25
C LEU A 278 6.46 -8.09 -18.74
N THR A 279 6.05 -9.06 -19.59
CA THR A 279 5.86 -8.82 -21.03
C THR A 279 4.65 -7.94 -21.33
N THR A 280 3.55 -8.05 -20.58
CA THR A 280 2.29 -7.34 -20.86
C THR A 280 2.23 -5.96 -20.21
N ALA A 281 2.62 -5.84 -18.93
CA ALA A 281 2.53 -4.59 -18.17
C ALA A 281 3.85 -3.82 -18.09
N GLY A 282 5.00 -4.52 -18.13
CA GLY A 282 6.36 -3.98 -18.11
C GLY A 282 6.57 -2.71 -17.29
N THR A 283 6.53 -1.52 -17.91
CA THR A 283 6.68 -0.21 -17.22
C THR A 283 5.77 0.04 -16.01
N TYR A 284 4.60 -0.60 -15.94
CA TYR A 284 3.64 -0.44 -14.83
C TYR A 284 3.87 -1.44 -13.68
N VAL A 285 4.88 -2.31 -13.80
CA VAL A 285 5.21 -3.29 -12.78
C VAL A 285 6.06 -2.63 -11.69
N ARG A 286 5.81 -3.05 -10.45
CA ARG A 286 6.53 -2.65 -9.23
C ARG A 286 8.02 -3.02 -9.29
N ASP A 287 8.88 -2.15 -8.75
CA ASP A 287 10.36 -2.30 -8.84
C ASP A 287 10.89 -3.56 -8.13
N ASP A 288 10.20 -4.05 -7.09
CA ASP A 288 10.55 -5.27 -6.35
C ASP A 288 10.35 -6.55 -7.17
N ALA A 289 9.58 -6.50 -8.27
CA ALA A 289 9.31 -7.68 -9.10
C ALA A 289 10.59 -8.26 -9.74
N VAL A 290 11.56 -7.40 -10.09
CA VAL A 290 12.84 -7.81 -10.68
C VAL A 290 13.63 -8.64 -9.68
N ALA A 291 13.80 -8.11 -8.45
CA ALA A 291 14.51 -8.81 -7.38
C ALA A 291 13.81 -10.12 -6.99
N ASN A 292 12.48 -10.12 -6.87
CA ASN A 292 11.70 -11.31 -6.52
C ASN A 292 11.83 -12.41 -7.59
N LEU A 293 11.81 -12.05 -8.88
CA LEU A 293 11.98 -13.03 -9.96
C LEU A 293 13.41 -13.58 -10.01
N ILE A 294 14.42 -12.73 -9.85
CA ILE A 294 15.84 -13.14 -9.78
C ILE A 294 16.05 -14.14 -8.64
N GLN A 295 15.51 -13.86 -7.45
CA GLN A 295 15.58 -14.78 -6.31
C GLN A 295 14.84 -16.10 -6.58
N LEU A 296 13.65 -16.03 -7.18
CA LEU A 296 12.86 -17.22 -7.51
C LEU A 296 13.60 -18.12 -8.51
N ILE A 297 14.22 -17.54 -9.54
CA ILE A 297 15.02 -18.27 -10.53
C ILE A 297 16.25 -18.87 -9.85
N GLY A 298 17.01 -18.10 -9.07
CA GLY A 298 18.20 -18.61 -8.37
C GLY A 298 17.89 -19.80 -7.45
N GLY A 299 16.74 -19.77 -6.76
CA GLY A 299 16.28 -20.88 -5.92
C GLY A 299 15.70 -22.10 -6.68
N ALA A 300 15.69 -22.07 -8.02
CA ALA A 300 15.09 -23.10 -8.87
C ALA A 300 16.09 -23.65 -9.90
N GLN A 301 17.13 -24.33 -9.39
CA GLN A 301 18.25 -24.84 -10.19
C GLN A 301 17.85 -25.69 -11.40
N GLU A 302 16.81 -26.51 -11.25
CA GLU A 302 16.26 -27.37 -12.31
C GLU A 302 15.64 -26.58 -13.48
N LEU A 303 15.22 -25.34 -13.23
CA LEU A 303 14.50 -24.51 -14.19
C LEU A 303 15.38 -23.41 -14.81
N HIS A 304 16.68 -23.37 -14.53
CA HIS A 304 17.57 -22.34 -15.07
C HIS A 304 17.61 -22.34 -16.60
N ALA A 305 17.83 -23.49 -17.23
CA ALA A 305 17.89 -23.62 -18.70
C ALA A 305 16.58 -23.18 -19.37
N TYR A 306 15.44 -23.57 -18.78
CA TYR A 306 14.10 -23.16 -19.21
C TYR A 306 13.91 -21.64 -19.11
N SER A 307 14.21 -21.07 -17.93
CA SER A 307 13.97 -19.66 -17.62
C SER A 307 14.79 -18.75 -18.53
N VAL A 308 16.08 -19.07 -18.72
CA VAL A 308 17.00 -18.29 -19.55
C VAL A 308 16.56 -18.29 -21.00
N ARG A 309 16.13 -19.43 -21.53
CA ARG A 309 15.63 -19.53 -22.91
C ARG A 309 14.36 -18.71 -23.11
N ARG A 310 13.41 -18.79 -22.17
CA ARG A 310 12.16 -18.02 -22.23
C ARG A 310 12.42 -16.51 -22.13
N LEU A 311 13.29 -16.09 -21.23
CA LEU A 311 13.69 -14.69 -21.08
C LEU A 311 14.46 -14.16 -22.29
N TYR A 312 15.35 -14.98 -22.87
CA TYR A 312 16.06 -14.65 -24.10
C TYR A 312 15.08 -14.43 -25.26
N SER A 313 14.12 -15.34 -25.45
CA SER A 313 13.09 -15.18 -26.50
C SER A 313 12.25 -13.92 -26.28
N ALA A 314 11.81 -13.65 -25.04
CA ALA A 314 11.05 -12.44 -24.73
C ALA A 314 11.86 -11.15 -24.96
N LEU A 315 13.15 -11.15 -24.60
CA LEU A 315 14.07 -10.03 -24.84
C LEU A 315 14.36 -9.80 -26.33
N ALA A 316 14.41 -10.88 -27.13
CA ALA A 316 14.62 -10.78 -28.56
C ALA A 316 13.46 -10.09 -29.28
N GLU A 317 12.22 -10.33 -28.81
CA GLU A 317 10.98 -9.72 -29.31
C GLU A 317 10.86 -8.24 -28.95
N ASP A 318 10.99 -7.88 -27.66
CA ASP A 318 10.82 -6.50 -27.20
C ASP A 318 11.86 -6.10 -26.14
N ILE A 319 12.58 -5.00 -26.41
CA ILE A 319 13.59 -4.40 -25.52
C ILE A 319 13.06 -3.15 -24.79
N SER A 320 11.81 -2.75 -25.03
CA SER A 320 11.24 -1.53 -24.45
C SER A 320 10.94 -1.68 -22.96
N GLN A 321 10.54 -2.89 -22.52
CA GLN A 321 10.11 -3.17 -21.16
C GLN A 321 11.31 -3.32 -20.20
N GLN A 322 11.68 -2.24 -19.51
CA GLN A 322 12.89 -2.19 -18.68
C GLN A 322 13.00 -3.32 -17.63
N PRO A 323 11.95 -3.63 -16.83
CA PRO A 323 12.06 -4.69 -15.82
C PRO A 323 12.31 -6.08 -16.44
N LEU A 324 11.73 -6.35 -17.62
CA LEU A 324 11.98 -7.60 -18.36
C LEU A 324 13.45 -7.69 -18.81
N VAL A 325 13.98 -6.59 -19.36
CA VAL A 325 15.38 -6.53 -19.83
C VAL A 325 16.37 -6.72 -18.68
N GLN A 326 16.10 -6.14 -17.52
CA GLN A 326 16.96 -6.30 -16.33
C GLN A 326 17.05 -7.76 -15.88
N VAL A 327 15.91 -8.44 -15.74
CA VAL A 327 15.88 -9.86 -15.37
C VAL A 327 16.52 -10.73 -16.45
N ALA A 328 16.23 -10.46 -17.73
CA ALA A 328 16.78 -11.22 -18.84
C ALA A 328 18.30 -11.06 -18.93
N ALA A 329 18.84 -9.84 -18.83
CA ALA A 329 20.28 -9.58 -18.83
C ALA A 329 20.97 -10.29 -17.67
N TRP A 330 20.41 -10.22 -16.45
CA TRP A 330 20.95 -10.95 -15.30
C TRP A 330 20.98 -12.47 -15.54
N CYS A 331 19.87 -13.04 -16.01
CA CYS A 331 19.77 -14.48 -16.26
C CYS A 331 20.73 -14.96 -17.36
N ILE A 332 20.87 -14.19 -18.45
CA ILE A 332 21.82 -14.50 -19.53
C ILE A 332 23.26 -14.44 -19.00
N GLY A 333 23.59 -13.47 -18.15
CA GLY A 333 24.91 -13.36 -17.55
C GLY A 333 25.27 -14.52 -16.61
N GLU A 334 24.31 -15.01 -15.81
CA GLU A 334 24.55 -16.08 -14.84
C GLU A 334 24.49 -17.50 -15.43
N TYR A 335 23.63 -17.71 -16.42
CA TYR A 335 23.27 -19.03 -16.92
C TYR A 335 23.38 -19.13 -18.45
N GLY A 336 24.21 -18.28 -19.06
CA GLY A 336 24.44 -18.27 -20.51
C GLY A 336 25.07 -19.56 -21.06
N ASP A 337 25.77 -20.32 -20.21
CA ASP A 337 26.25 -21.68 -20.47
C ASP A 337 25.10 -22.62 -20.87
N LEU A 338 24.03 -22.64 -20.06
CA LEU A 338 22.86 -23.50 -20.26
C LEU A 338 22.01 -23.11 -21.49
N LEU A 339 22.12 -21.87 -21.95
CA LEU A 339 21.41 -21.41 -23.15
C LEU A 339 21.91 -22.11 -24.41
N LEU A 340 23.22 -22.41 -24.47
CA LEU A 340 23.93 -22.94 -25.64
C LEU A 340 23.92 -24.46 -25.72
N GLU A 341 23.83 -25.14 -24.57
CA GLU A 341 23.86 -26.61 -24.48
C GLU A 341 22.63 -27.29 -25.12
N GLY A 342 21.56 -26.55 -25.41
CA GLY A 342 20.40 -27.03 -26.19
C GLY A 342 19.51 -28.07 -25.49
N THR A 343 19.93 -28.60 -24.36
CA THR A 343 19.20 -29.56 -23.53
C THR A 343 18.14 -28.84 -22.68
N CYS A 344 16.88 -28.89 -23.10
CA CYS A 344 15.78 -28.72 -22.15
C CYS A 344 14.85 -29.91 -22.30
N GLU A 345 14.66 -30.65 -21.21
CA GLU A 345 13.50 -31.51 -21.08
C GLU A 345 12.26 -30.61 -21.01
N GLU A 346 11.50 -30.56 -22.10
CA GLU A 346 10.11 -30.10 -22.03
C GLU A 346 9.29 -31.20 -21.34
N THR A 347 9.44 -31.37 -20.02
CA THR A 347 8.50 -32.19 -19.26
C THR A 347 7.23 -31.35 -19.07
N GLU A 348 6.26 -31.52 -19.96
CA GLU A 348 4.87 -31.16 -19.70
C GLU A 348 4.36 -31.97 -18.48
N PRO A 349 3.85 -31.35 -17.41
CA PRO A 349 3.04 -32.08 -16.46
C PRO A 349 1.64 -32.31 -17.07
N LEU A 350 1.36 -33.59 -17.34
CA LEU A 350 0.08 -34.20 -17.74
C LEU A 350 -1.16 -33.48 -17.18
N GLN A 351 -2.04 -33.00 -18.07
CA GLN A 351 -3.45 -32.78 -17.73
C GLN A 351 -4.15 -34.13 -17.65
N VAL A 352 -4.27 -34.71 -16.45
CA VAL A 352 -5.18 -35.84 -16.22
C VAL A 352 -6.60 -35.30 -16.07
N GLY A 353 -7.35 -35.24 -17.17
CA GLY A 353 -8.80 -35.22 -17.16
C GLY A 353 -9.36 -36.65 -17.03
N PRO A 354 -10.50 -36.87 -16.35
CA PRO A 354 -11.00 -38.22 -16.10
C PRO A 354 -11.55 -38.83 -17.39
N ALA A 355 -10.94 -39.92 -17.85
CA ALA A 355 -11.46 -40.74 -18.93
C ALA A 355 -12.70 -41.52 -18.43
N LEU A 356 -13.89 -41.02 -18.76
CA LEU A 356 -15.10 -41.82 -18.82
C LEU A 356 -14.98 -42.75 -20.05
N GLY A 357 -14.96 -44.05 -19.80
CA GLY A 357 -14.74 -45.08 -20.81
C GLY A 357 -15.89 -45.22 -21.80
N VAL A 358 -15.56 -45.63 -23.02
CA VAL A 358 -16.49 -46.35 -23.90
C VAL A 358 -15.72 -47.38 -24.73
N HIS A 359 -16.30 -48.58 -24.76
CA HIS A 359 -15.94 -49.74 -25.54
C HIS A 359 -15.86 -49.50 -27.06
N ARG A 360 -14.81 -50.10 -27.66
CA ARG A 360 -14.84 -51.07 -28.78
C ARG A 360 -15.59 -50.73 -30.09
N GLY A 361 -14.81 -50.62 -31.17
CA GLY A 361 -15.08 -51.26 -32.47
C GLY A 361 -15.54 -50.37 -33.63
N GLY A 362 -14.92 -50.52 -34.81
CA GLY A 362 -15.51 -50.08 -36.08
C GLY A 362 -14.53 -49.54 -37.11
N THR A 363 -14.55 -50.14 -38.30
CA THR A 363 -13.68 -50.01 -39.47
C THR A 363 -14.05 -48.88 -40.46
N CYS A 364 -13.04 -48.47 -41.25
CA CYS A 364 -13.05 -47.97 -42.64
C CYS A 364 -13.52 -46.54 -43.04
N GLU A 365 -12.61 -45.90 -43.77
CA GLU A 365 -12.73 -45.04 -44.97
C GLU A 365 -13.53 -43.72 -44.98
N GLY A 366 -12.79 -42.63 -45.24
CA GLY A 366 -13.10 -41.65 -46.29
C GLY A 366 -14.07 -40.49 -45.98
N ARG A 367 -13.54 -39.30 -45.66
CA ARG A 367 -13.92 -38.02 -46.28
C ARG A 367 -13.12 -36.84 -45.77
N GLN A 368 -12.71 -36.00 -46.72
CA GLN A 368 -12.13 -34.66 -46.52
C GLN A 368 -13.04 -33.74 -45.71
N GLY A 369 -12.41 -33.00 -44.79
CA GLY A 369 -12.99 -31.84 -44.11
C GLY A 369 -12.02 -31.34 -43.05
N ARG A 370 -11.22 -30.32 -43.37
CA ARG A 370 -10.42 -29.57 -42.37
C ARG A 370 -11.36 -28.91 -41.37
N PRO A 371 -11.03 -28.91 -40.06
CA PRO A 371 -11.23 -27.75 -39.22
C PRO A 371 -9.87 -27.10 -38.93
N GLN A 372 -9.78 -25.81 -39.23
CA GLN A 372 -8.69 -24.95 -38.81
C GLN A 372 -8.73 -24.83 -37.27
N GLY A 373 -7.90 -25.60 -36.59
CA GLY A 373 -7.49 -25.34 -35.21
C GLY A 373 -6.05 -24.86 -35.24
N HIS A 374 -5.82 -23.58 -34.99
CA HIS A 374 -4.49 -23.05 -34.75
C HIS A 374 -3.94 -23.65 -33.46
N SER A 375 -3.29 -24.81 -33.56
CA SER A 375 -2.36 -25.28 -32.54
C SER A 375 -1.17 -24.33 -32.54
N LEU A 376 -1.11 -23.43 -31.55
CA LEU A 376 0.11 -22.70 -31.22
C LEU A 376 1.12 -23.66 -30.59
N CYS A 377 1.67 -24.57 -31.40
CA CYS A 377 2.98 -25.14 -31.10
C CYS A 377 3.99 -24.02 -31.43
N PRO A 378 4.77 -23.52 -30.46
CA PRO A 378 5.92 -22.70 -30.81
C PRO A 378 6.85 -23.53 -31.71
N PRO A 379 7.45 -22.94 -32.76
CA PRO A 379 8.35 -23.67 -33.65
C PRO A 379 9.56 -24.21 -32.87
N PRO A 380 10.17 -25.34 -33.29
CA PRO A 380 11.38 -25.84 -32.66
C PRO A 380 12.46 -24.76 -32.74
N LEU A 381 12.89 -24.30 -31.57
CA LEU A 381 13.80 -23.16 -31.43
C LEU A 381 15.18 -23.53 -32.00
N ARG A 382 15.68 -22.71 -32.93
CA ARG A 382 17.03 -22.78 -33.47
C ARG A 382 18.05 -22.78 -32.34
N LYS A 383 19.15 -23.52 -32.48
CA LYS A 383 20.34 -23.34 -31.64
C LYS A 383 20.70 -21.85 -31.62
N VAL A 384 20.83 -21.30 -30.42
CA VAL A 384 21.22 -19.90 -30.24
C VAL A 384 22.74 -19.86 -30.34
N GLU A 385 23.26 -19.09 -31.29
CA GLU A 385 24.69 -18.88 -31.45
C GLU A 385 25.20 -17.80 -30.47
N GLU A 386 26.43 -17.95 -29.98
CA GLU A 386 27.05 -17.02 -29.01
C GLU A 386 27.03 -15.57 -29.53
N ASP A 387 27.29 -15.38 -30.83
CA ASP A 387 27.34 -14.06 -31.48
C ASP A 387 26.02 -13.31 -31.42
N VAL A 388 24.90 -14.04 -31.47
CA VAL A 388 23.54 -13.46 -31.46
C VAL A 388 23.22 -12.97 -30.06
N VAL A 389 23.67 -13.68 -29.01
CA VAL A 389 23.49 -13.27 -27.61
C VAL A 389 24.27 -11.99 -27.34
N LEU A 390 25.53 -11.91 -27.79
CA LEU A 390 26.34 -10.70 -27.66
C LEU A 390 25.74 -9.51 -28.42
N ALA A 391 25.28 -9.74 -29.66
CA ALA A 391 24.61 -8.70 -30.45
C ALA A 391 23.32 -8.19 -29.78
N LEU A 392 22.56 -9.07 -29.12
CA LEU A 392 21.34 -8.69 -28.40
C LEU A 392 21.66 -7.79 -27.18
N LEU A 393 22.68 -8.12 -26.39
CA LEU A 393 23.10 -7.30 -25.26
C LEU A 393 23.72 -5.96 -25.70
N GLU A 394 24.48 -5.95 -26.80
CA GLU A 394 24.96 -4.70 -27.42
C GLU A 394 23.80 -3.82 -27.89
N ARG A 395 22.76 -4.41 -28.48
CA ARG A 395 21.53 -3.70 -28.87
C ARG A 395 20.84 -3.07 -27.67
N VAL A 396 20.79 -3.76 -26.52
CA VAL A 396 20.26 -3.21 -25.27
C VAL A 396 21.12 -2.02 -24.79
N LEU A 397 22.44 -2.15 -24.83
CA LEU A 397 23.36 -1.09 -24.42
C LEU A 397 23.22 0.18 -25.27
N GLN A 398 23.17 0.02 -26.59
CA GLN A 398 23.07 1.12 -27.56
C GLN A 398 21.67 1.75 -27.65
N SER A 399 20.62 1.06 -27.17
CA SER A 399 19.27 1.57 -27.21
C SER A 399 19.10 2.81 -26.34
N HIS A 400 18.41 3.83 -26.88
CA HIS A 400 18.05 5.05 -26.15
C HIS A 400 16.96 4.81 -25.11
N MET A 401 16.18 3.74 -25.25
CA MET A 401 15.11 3.38 -24.30
C MET A 401 15.66 2.76 -23.03
N SER A 402 16.91 2.28 -23.02
CA SER A 402 17.54 1.62 -21.89
C SER A 402 17.94 2.60 -20.79
N LEU A 403 17.43 2.38 -19.59
CA LEU A 403 17.81 3.13 -18.39
C LEU A 403 19.26 2.81 -17.98
N PRO A 404 19.97 3.72 -17.28
CA PRO A 404 21.32 3.46 -16.79
C PRO A 404 21.45 2.18 -15.97
N ALA A 405 20.49 1.90 -15.07
CA ALA A 405 20.44 0.66 -14.30
C ALA A 405 20.39 -0.58 -15.22
N THR A 406 19.55 -0.57 -16.25
CA THR A 406 19.43 -1.65 -17.24
C THR A 406 20.73 -1.85 -18.03
N ARG A 407 21.41 -0.76 -18.41
CA ARG A 407 22.74 -0.83 -19.04
C ARG A 407 23.78 -1.42 -18.08
N GLY A 408 23.68 -1.14 -16.78
CA GLY A 408 24.53 -1.75 -15.74
C GLY A 408 24.37 -3.27 -15.66
N TYR A 409 23.13 -3.76 -15.70
CA TYR A 409 22.84 -5.20 -15.81
C TYR A 409 23.44 -5.81 -17.08
N ALA A 410 23.27 -5.15 -18.23
CA ALA A 410 23.82 -5.63 -19.50
C ALA A 410 25.37 -5.64 -19.53
N LEU A 411 26.04 -4.62 -18.99
CA LEU A 411 27.51 -4.60 -18.86
C LEU A 411 28.00 -5.72 -17.94
N THR A 412 27.34 -5.91 -16.79
CA THR A 412 27.67 -7.00 -15.86
C THR A 412 27.46 -8.37 -16.51
N ALA A 413 26.38 -8.52 -17.29
CA ALA A 413 26.08 -9.74 -18.01
C ALA A 413 27.15 -10.05 -19.07
N LEU A 414 27.53 -9.07 -19.89
CA LEU A 414 28.63 -9.22 -20.85
C LEU A 414 29.94 -9.62 -20.16
N MET A 415 30.22 -9.01 -19.00
CA MET A 415 31.42 -9.35 -18.23
C MET A 415 31.38 -10.81 -17.75
N LYS A 416 30.25 -11.28 -17.21
CA LYS A 416 30.07 -12.69 -16.81
C LYS A 416 30.10 -13.66 -17.99
N LEU A 417 29.58 -13.27 -19.15
CA LEU A 417 29.65 -14.10 -20.36
C LEU A 417 31.10 -14.32 -20.82
N SER A 418 32.01 -13.38 -20.54
CA SER A 418 33.42 -13.50 -20.93
C SER A 418 34.17 -14.69 -20.28
N THR A 419 33.67 -15.22 -19.16
CA THR A 419 34.23 -16.42 -18.50
C THR A 419 33.45 -17.69 -18.83
N ARG A 420 32.21 -17.56 -19.30
CA ARG A 420 31.28 -18.67 -19.54
C ARG A 420 31.24 -19.10 -21.00
N LEU A 421 31.45 -18.15 -21.91
CA LEU A 421 31.49 -18.38 -23.35
C LEU A 421 32.94 -18.57 -23.81
N HIS A 422 33.12 -19.45 -24.79
CA HIS A 422 34.44 -19.67 -25.40
C HIS A 422 34.67 -18.75 -26.62
N GLY A 423 33.70 -17.89 -26.95
CA GLY A 423 33.72 -16.96 -28.08
C GLY A 423 34.59 -15.71 -27.92
N ASP A 424 34.31 -14.70 -28.76
CA ASP A 424 35.16 -13.52 -28.97
C ASP A 424 35.20 -12.56 -27.76
N ASN A 425 36.03 -12.89 -26.77
CA ASN A 425 36.36 -12.02 -25.64
C ASN A 425 36.90 -10.65 -26.06
N ASN A 426 37.52 -10.56 -27.24
CA ASN A 426 38.01 -9.31 -27.82
C ASN A 426 36.86 -8.32 -28.11
N ARG A 427 35.70 -8.82 -28.55
CA ARG A 427 34.51 -8.01 -28.82
C ARG A 427 33.95 -7.42 -27.52
N ILE A 428 33.85 -8.25 -26.48
CA ILE A 428 33.43 -7.81 -25.14
C ILE A 428 34.39 -6.73 -24.60
N CYS A 429 35.71 -6.95 -24.73
CA CYS A 429 36.73 -6.00 -24.30
C CYS A 429 36.62 -4.64 -25.04
N GLN A 430 36.33 -4.64 -26.35
CA GLN A 430 36.09 -3.41 -27.10
C GLN A 430 34.87 -2.65 -26.58
N VAL A 431 33.75 -3.34 -26.32
CA VAL A 431 32.55 -2.73 -25.74
C VAL A 431 32.87 -2.12 -24.37
N MET A 432 33.57 -2.83 -23.49
CA MET A 432 33.98 -2.30 -22.19
C MET A 432 34.86 -1.06 -22.33
N SER A 433 35.78 -1.04 -23.29
CA SER A 433 36.65 0.12 -23.52
C SER A 433 35.88 1.37 -23.97
N ILE A 434 34.81 1.21 -24.75
CA ILE A 434 33.94 2.33 -25.16
C ILE A 434 33.23 2.93 -23.94
N TYR A 435 32.65 2.07 -23.09
CA TYR A 435 31.91 2.49 -21.90
C TYR A 435 32.80 3.07 -20.78
N GLY A 436 34.12 2.90 -20.83
CA GLY A 436 35.06 3.55 -19.89
C GLY A 436 35.10 5.08 -20.00
N SER A 437 34.50 5.65 -21.05
CA SER A 437 34.33 7.10 -21.26
C SER A 437 32.87 7.57 -21.18
N CYS A 438 31.99 6.74 -20.60
CA CYS A 438 30.58 7.09 -20.41
C CYS A 438 30.41 8.28 -19.46
N GLN A 439 29.36 9.08 -19.67
CA GLN A 439 29.02 10.21 -18.78
C GLN A 439 28.39 9.75 -17.45
N ASP A 440 27.79 8.57 -17.43
CA ASP A 440 27.19 8.00 -16.22
C ASP A 440 28.29 7.40 -15.32
N VAL A 441 28.39 7.89 -14.09
CA VAL A 441 29.46 7.56 -13.14
C VAL A 441 29.48 6.06 -12.81
N GLU A 442 28.31 5.46 -12.60
CA GLU A 442 28.23 4.04 -12.26
C GLU A 442 28.63 3.14 -13.43
N LEU A 443 28.16 3.46 -14.65
CA LEU A 443 28.53 2.71 -15.84
C LEU A 443 30.02 2.88 -16.16
N GLN A 444 30.54 4.09 -16.02
CA GLN A 444 31.95 4.38 -16.25
C GLN A 444 32.84 3.62 -15.27
N GLN A 445 32.51 3.67 -13.97
CA GLN A 445 33.25 2.95 -12.94
C GLN A 445 33.29 1.45 -13.23
N ARG A 446 32.13 0.82 -13.47
CA ARG A 446 32.05 -0.62 -13.81
C ARG A 446 32.89 -0.96 -15.04
N ALA A 447 32.80 -0.16 -16.10
CA ALA A 447 33.55 -0.40 -17.32
C ALA A 447 35.07 -0.29 -17.12
N VAL A 448 35.55 0.69 -16.34
CA VAL A 448 36.97 0.86 -16.03
C VAL A 448 37.50 -0.30 -15.17
N GLU A 449 36.75 -0.71 -14.16
CA GLU A 449 37.10 -1.87 -13.31
C GLU A 449 37.14 -3.17 -14.12
N TYR A 450 36.15 -3.41 -14.99
CA TYR A 450 36.14 -4.58 -15.88
C TYR A 450 37.28 -4.55 -16.90
N ASN A 451 37.63 -3.40 -17.47
CA ASN A 451 38.81 -3.26 -18.33
C ASN A 451 40.12 -3.57 -17.57
N ALA A 452 40.23 -3.16 -16.31
CA ALA A 452 41.39 -3.51 -15.48
C ALA A 452 41.45 -5.03 -15.23
N LEU A 453 40.31 -5.68 -15.00
CA LEU A 453 40.22 -7.13 -14.85
C LEU A 453 40.67 -7.87 -16.12
N PHE A 454 40.23 -7.41 -17.31
CA PHE A 454 40.66 -7.99 -18.59
C PHE A 454 42.17 -7.80 -18.89
N ARG A 455 42.74 -6.63 -18.60
CA ARG A 455 44.13 -6.31 -19.00
C ARG A 455 45.18 -6.79 -18.00
N LYS A 456 44.93 -6.61 -16.70
CA LYS A 456 45.93 -6.84 -15.64
C LYS A 456 45.72 -8.12 -14.86
N TYR A 457 44.46 -8.55 -14.72
CA TYR A 457 44.07 -9.61 -13.78
C TYR A 457 43.23 -10.71 -14.44
N ASP A 458 43.54 -11.07 -15.69
CA ASP A 458 42.75 -12.07 -16.44
C ASP A 458 42.68 -13.43 -15.71
N HIS A 459 43.75 -13.82 -15.01
CA HIS A 459 43.79 -15.03 -14.19
C HIS A 459 42.82 -15.01 -12.99
N LEU A 460 42.41 -13.84 -12.49
CA LEU A 460 41.43 -13.71 -11.40
C LEU A 460 39.98 -13.62 -11.92
N ARG A 461 39.80 -13.40 -13.23
CA ARG A 461 38.50 -13.12 -13.85
C ARG A 461 37.50 -14.25 -13.63
N ALA A 462 37.94 -15.51 -13.77
CA ALA A 462 37.08 -16.67 -13.55
C ALA A 462 36.62 -16.80 -12.09
N ALA A 463 37.51 -16.56 -11.12
CA ALA A 463 37.22 -16.67 -9.69
C ALA A 463 36.30 -15.54 -9.18
N VAL A 464 36.47 -14.32 -9.70
CA VAL A 464 35.65 -13.17 -9.29
C VAL A 464 34.23 -13.24 -9.87
N LEU A 465 34.06 -13.87 -11.04
CA LEU A 465 32.79 -13.94 -11.78
C LEU A 465 32.07 -15.28 -11.63
N GLU A 466 32.34 -16.01 -10.56
CA GLU A 466 31.61 -17.22 -10.19
C GLU A 466 30.10 -16.95 -9.97
N LYS A 467 29.29 -18.02 -10.02
CA LYS A 467 27.84 -17.92 -9.84
C LYS A 467 27.52 -17.34 -8.45
N MET A 468 26.61 -16.38 -8.40
CA MET A 468 26.22 -15.74 -7.14
C MET A 468 25.64 -16.76 -6.14
N PRO A 469 26.01 -16.68 -4.85
CA PRO A 469 25.38 -17.49 -3.80
C PRO A 469 23.89 -17.19 -3.67
N LEU A 470 23.12 -18.20 -3.26
CA LEU A 470 21.68 -18.03 -3.03
C LEU A 470 21.44 -17.27 -1.74
N VAL A 471 20.65 -16.20 -1.81
CA VAL A 471 20.13 -15.52 -0.63
C VAL A 471 18.91 -16.30 -0.15
N GLU A 472 19.01 -16.94 1.01
CA GLU A 472 17.85 -17.62 1.61
C GLU A 472 16.78 -16.60 2.00
N ARG A 473 15.55 -16.81 1.53
CA ARG A 473 14.38 -16.08 2.03
C ARG A 473 14.21 -16.46 3.49
N GLY A 474 14.31 -15.48 4.40
CA GLY A 474 13.68 -15.63 5.72
C GLY A 474 12.24 -16.09 5.49
N GLY A 475 11.87 -17.26 6.01
CA GLY A 475 10.57 -17.87 5.78
C GLY A 475 9.40 -16.95 6.18
N PRO A 476 8.16 -17.29 5.80
CA PRO A 476 7.00 -16.55 6.28
C PRO A 476 7.04 -16.58 7.81
N GLN A 477 7.14 -15.41 8.45
CA GLN A 477 6.95 -15.25 9.88
C GLN A 477 5.53 -15.68 10.23
N VAL A 478 5.34 -16.98 10.48
CA VAL A 478 4.24 -17.50 11.25
C VAL A 478 4.48 -17.02 12.67
N ASN A 479 3.81 -15.94 13.08
CA ASN A 479 3.55 -15.53 14.46
C ASN A 479 4.44 -16.19 15.54
N GLU A 480 5.72 -15.82 15.60
CA GLU A 480 6.58 -16.09 16.77
C GLU A 480 6.55 -14.95 17.79
N GLU A 481 5.78 -13.88 17.56
CA GLU A 481 5.52 -12.83 18.56
C GLU A 481 4.53 -13.27 19.67
N ALA A 482 4.10 -14.54 19.70
CA ALA A 482 3.20 -15.08 20.73
C ALA A 482 3.89 -16.05 21.72
N LYS A 483 5.21 -16.24 21.66
CA LYS A 483 5.92 -17.18 22.56
C LYS A 483 6.95 -16.56 23.52
N GLU A 484 7.38 -15.32 23.33
CA GLU A 484 8.28 -14.65 24.30
C GLU A 484 7.56 -13.98 25.48
N SER A 485 6.23 -13.98 25.50
CA SER A 485 5.44 -13.40 26.61
C SER A 485 5.10 -14.37 27.74
N LYS A 486 5.76 -15.54 27.84
CA LYS A 486 5.47 -16.54 28.89
C LYS A 486 6.66 -17.13 29.66
N GLU A 487 7.90 -16.69 29.43
CA GLU A 487 9.07 -17.16 30.21
C GLU A 487 9.68 -16.14 31.18
N VAL A 488 9.02 -15.00 31.42
CA VAL A 488 9.48 -13.99 32.41
C VAL A 488 8.61 -13.96 33.69
N ALA A 489 7.66 -14.88 33.83
CA ALA A 489 6.79 -14.96 35.01
C ALA A 489 6.92 -16.32 35.73
N GLN A 490 8.16 -16.69 36.08
CA GLN A 490 8.45 -17.70 37.11
C GLN A 490 9.95 -17.67 37.38
N LEU A 491 10.36 -16.86 38.37
CA LEU A 491 11.52 -17.05 39.25
C LEU A 491 11.79 -15.72 39.99
N SER A 492 10.89 -15.40 40.93
CA SER A 492 11.19 -14.44 41.99
C SER A 492 10.48 -14.87 43.28
N GLU A 493 11.11 -15.78 44.03
CA GLU A 493 10.99 -15.76 45.49
C GLU A 493 12.16 -16.51 46.16
N ALA A 494 12.56 -15.96 47.31
CA ALA A 494 13.55 -16.42 48.29
C ALA A 494 15.04 -16.06 48.07
N ALA A 495 15.46 -14.98 48.73
CA ALA A 495 16.83 -14.79 49.23
C ALA A 495 17.18 -15.79 50.36
N PRO A 496 18.47 -16.05 50.66
CA PRO A 496 19.13 -15.28 51.73
C PRO A 496 20.61 -14.87 51.51
N VAL A 497 21.05 -14.01 52.43
CA VAL A 497 22.27 -13.19 52.62
C VAL A 497 23.58 -14.00 52.83
N PRO A 498 24.79 -13.45 52.51
CA PRO A 498 26.07 -14.16 52.60
C PRO A 498 26.75 -14.07 53.98
N THR A 499 27.68 -14.98 54.25
CA THR A 499 28.65 -14.88 55.35
C THR A 499 30.07 -15.16 54.83
N GLU A 500 31.01 -14.39 55.38
CA GLU A 500 32.47 -14.27 55.15
C GLU A 500 33.21 -15.63 55.02
N THR A 501 34.40 -15.80 54.43
CA THR A 501 35.71 -15.26 54.88
C THR A 501 36.85 -15.75 53.95
N GLN A 502 37.73 -14.85 53.52
CA GLN A 502 39.22 -14.90 53.45
C GLN A 502 40.08 -16.04 52.81
N VAL A 503 40.97 -15.59 51.90
CA VAL A 503 42.47 -15.64 51.93
C VAL A 503 43.28 -16.69 51.12
N ARG A 504 44.28 -16.13 50.39
CA ARG A 504 45.66 -16.58 50.03
C ARG A 504 45.96 -17.13 48.62
N GLY A 505 46.80 -16.40 47.87
CA GLY A 505 47.76 -16.95 46.90
C GLY A 505 49.06 -17.44 47.59
N PRO A 506 50.23 -17.61 46.92
CA PRO A 506 50.62 -17.26 45.54
C PRO A 506 51.49 -18.35 44.80
N GLY A 507 51.92 -18.11 43.55
CA GLY A 507 53.05 -18.85 42.91
C GLY A 507 53.20 -18.72 41.38
N TYR A 508 54.11 -17.85 40.92
CA TYR A 508 54.74 -17.77 39.57
C TYR A 508 55.95 -18.75 39.47
N PRO A 509 56.79 -18.86 38.39
CA PRO A 509 56.79 -18.26 37.03
C PRO A 509 57.16 -19.24 35.87
N GLY A 510 57.14 -18.76 34.62
CA GLY A 510 57.89 -19.37 33.50
C GLY A 510 57.63 -18.71 32.15
N GLY A 511 58.43 -17.72 31.77
CA GLY A 511 58.25 -16.93 30.55
C GLY A 511 59.01 -17.45 29.31
N LYS A 512 58.64 -16.92 28.14
CA LYS A 512 59.53 -16.27 27.15
C LYS A 512 58.70 -15.63 26.03
N SER A 513 59.18 -14.47 25.61
CA SER A 513 58.55 -13.48 24.72
C SER A 513 58.95 -13.69 23.26
N MET A 514 58.07 -13.36 22.30
CA MET A 514 58.33 -12.33 21.27
C MET A 514 57.14 -12.10 20.33
N VAL A 515 56.65 -10.84 20.37
CA VAL A 515 56.15 -9.94 19.31
C VAL A 515 55.37 -10.51 18.12
N GLN A 516 54.09 -10.14 18.01
CA GLN A 516 53.38 -9.91 16.74
C GLN A 516 52.24 -8.89 16.95
N LEU A 517 52.14 -7.91 16.04
CA LEU A 517 51.10 -6.86 16.02
C LEU A 517 49.68 -7.44 15.84
N PRO A 518 48.64 -6.91 16.52
CA PRO A 518 47.27 -7.38 16.31
C PRO A 518 46.49 -6.49 15.33
N TYR A 519 46.08 -7.10 14.22
CA TYR A 519 44.82 -6.79 13.52
C TYR A 519 43.66 -7.42 14.30
N PRO A 520 42.51 -6.75 14.51
CA PRO A 520 41.32 -7.43 14.99
C PRO A 520 40.40 -7.84 13.84
N ALA A 521 39.97 -9.10 13.91
CA ALA A 521 38.87 -9.67 13.15
C ALA A 521 37.52 -9.06 13.58
N LEU A 522 36.63 -8.85 12.60
CA LEU A 522 35.24 -8.45 12.80
C LEU A 522 34.32 -9.64 12.58
N THR A 523 33.40 -9.88 13.54
CA THR A 523 32.02 -10.45 13.45
C THR A 523 31.58 -10.88 14.87
N LEU A 524 30.39 -10.67 15.45
CA LEU A 524 29.03 -10.27 15.05
C LEU A 524 28.21 -9.76 16.28
N LEU A 525 27.43 -8.66 16.08
CA LEU A 525 26.02 -8.34 16.47
C LEU A 525 25.53 -8.34 17.95
N PRO A 526 24.40 -7.65 18.31
CA PRO A 526 23.28 -7.20 17.46
C PRO A 526 22.76 -5.75 17.66
N SER A 527 22.26 -5.13 16.58
CA SER A 527 21.33 -3.99 16.67
C SER A 527 20.24 -4.13 15.60
N LEU A 528 19.08 -4.64 16.00
CA LEU A 528 17.82 -4.57 15.27
C LEU A 528 17.07 -3.31 15.74
N GLN A 529 16.50 -2.56 14.79
CA GLN A 529 15.71 -1.31 14.89
C GLN A 529 16.42 -0.03 14.43
N ALA A 530 16.77 0.05 13.14
CA ALA A 530 17.11 1.33 12.48
C ALA A 530 16.71 1.44 10.99
N SER A 531 16.00 0.46 10.42
CA SER A 531 15.81 0.36 8.97
C SER A 531 14.51 0.97 8.40
N LYS A 532 13.65 1.62 9.20
CA LYS A 532 12.41 2.25 8.68
C LYS A 532 12.41 3.79 8.68
N LEU A 533 13.47 4.42 9.16
CA LEU A 533 13.58 5.89 9.19
C LEU A 533 14.61 6.48 8.21
N LEU A 534 15.48 5.64 7.64
CA LEU A 534 16.52 6.10 6.72
C LEU A 534 15.99 6.33 5.29
N ASP A 535 15.00 5.55 4.85
CA ASP A 535 14.41 5.63 3.50
C ASP A 535 13.63 6.93 3.20
N LEU A 536 13.36 7.77 4.20
CA LEU A 536 12.67 9.06 4.01
C LEU A 536 13.61 10.27 3.97
N LEU A 537 14.89 10.10 4.30
CA LEU A 537 15.89 11.17 4.32
C LEU A 537 16.83 11.15 3.10
N ASP A 538 16.88 10.04 2.36
CA ASP A 538 17.74 9.85 1.17
C ASP A 538 17.17 10.45 -0.13
N LEU A 539 16.09 11.24 -0.03
CA LEU A 539 15.39 11.86 -1.17
C LEU A 539 15.65 13.37 -1.31
N LEU A 540 16.62 13.92 -0.57
CA LEU A 540 16.96 15.35 -0.57
C LEU A 540 18.32 15.68 -1.18
N ASP A 541 19.08 14.70 -1.67
CA ASP A 541 20.42 14.94 -2.22
C ASP A 541 20.48 14.60 -3.73
N GLY A 542 20.47 15.65 -4.55
CA GLY A 542 20.64 15.59 -6.01
C GLY A 542 20.91 16.99 -6.58
N PRO A 543 21.88 17.15 -7.51
CA PRO A 543 22.63 18.40 -7.69
C PRO A 543 21.95 19.45 -8.58
N SER A 544 22.39 20.70 -8.38
CA SER A 544 22.02 21.88 -9.17
C SER A 544 22.69 21.89 -10.55
N GLU A 545 21.95 22.15 -11.63
CA GLU A 545 22.47 22.90 -12.79
C GLU A 545 21.36 23.62 -13.59
N ASN A 546 21.76 24.80 -14.09
CA ASN A 546 21.22 25.65 -15.16
C ASN A 546 20.08 26.64 -14.89
N ALA A 547 20.55 27.86 -14.59
CA ALA A 547 19.86 29.13 -14.78
C ALA A 547 19.53 29.42 -16.25
N GLN A 548 18.31 29.91 -16.50
CA GLN A 548 18.00 30.79 -17.63
C GLN A 548 17.25 32.02 -17.13
N HIS A 549 17.78 33.18 -17.49
CA HIS A 549 17.28 34.54 -17.25
C HIS A 549 15.93 34.82 -17.92
N PRO A 550 15.16 35.80 -17.39
CA PRO A 550 14.45 36.78 -18.22
C PRO A 550 15.05 38.20 -18.06
N PRO A 551 14.82 39.13 -19.02
CA PRO A 551 15.42 40.46 -19.07
C PRO A 551 14.64 41.51 -18.23
N PRO A 552 15.21 42.71 -17.99
CA PRO A 552 14.68 43.69 -17.04
C PRO A 552 13.70 44.69 -17.71
N LEU A 553 12.81 45.29 -16.91
CA LEU A 553 12.06 46.49 -17.27
C LEU A 553 12.33 47.59 -16.23
N ASP A 554 12.81 48.73 -16.74
CA ASP A 554 13.10 49.97 -16.03
C ASP A 554 11.84 50.69 -15.52
N PRO A 555 11.98 51.63 -14.56
CA PRO A 555 10.87 52.34 -13.92
C PRO A 555 10.63 53.72 -14.55
N THR A 556 9.38 54.20 -14.58
CA THR A 556 9.09 55.65 -14.56
C THR A 556 7.78 55.98 -13.84
N PRO A 557 7.67 57.15 -13.17
CA PRO A 557 6.60 57.49 -12.24
C PRO A 557 5.59 58.50 -12.81
N GLY A 558 4.39 58.52 -12.22
CA GLY A 558 3.40 59.59 -12.38
C GLY A 558 2.08 59.10 -12.97
N ASP A 559 1.03 58.96 -12.16
CA ASP A 559 0.13 60.09 -11.95
C ASP A 559 -0.92 59.77 -10.88
N THR A 560 -0.96 60.69 -9.94
CA THR A 560 -1.92 60.86 -8.86
C THR A 560 -3.29 61.30 -9.40
N LEU A 561 -4.35 60.90 -8.68
CA LEU A 561 -5.71 61.46 -8.72
C LEU A 561 -6.57 61.06 -9.92
N ILE A 562 -7.21 59.89 -9.85
CA ILE A 562 -8.65 59.66 -10.16
C ILE A 562 -8.97 58.22 -9.71
N HIS A 563 -9.64 58.09 -8.58
CA HIS A 563 -10.72 57.13 -8.25
C HIS A 563 -10.88 57.04 -6.72
N LEU A 564 -11.47 58.11 -6.17
CA LEU A 564 -11.86 58.25 -4.76
C LEU A 564 -13.30 57.77 -4.50
N LEU A 565 -13.80 56.81 -5.27
CA LEU A 565 -15.14 56.25 -5.10
C LEU A 565 -15.16 54.78 -5.55
N ASP A 566 -14.51 53.91 -4.76
CA ASP A 566 -15.04 52.57 -4.51
C ASP A 566 -14.33 51.97 -3.29
N LEU A 567 -15.08 51.81 -2.20
CA LEU A 567 -14.58 51.22 -0.96
C LEU A 567 -15.22 49.82 -0.80
N PRO A 568 -14.49 48.72 -1.06
CA PRO A 568 -14.75 47.47 -0.38
C PRO A 568 -13.91 47.43 0.90
N CYS A 569 -14.62 47.25 2.01
CA CYS A 569 -14.14 47.03 3.37
C CYS A 569 -12.81 46.23 3.43
N THR A 570 -11.75 46.84 3.94
CA THR A 570 -10.52 46.12 4.34
C THR A 570 -10.86 45.13 5.46
N PRO A 571 -10.56 43.82 5.33
CA PRO A 571 -10.67 42.91 6.46
C PRO A 571 -9.64 43.30 7.53
N LEU A 572 -10.06 43.29 8.80
CA LEU A 572 -9.21 43.53 9.96
C LEU A 572 -7.92 42.68 9.90
N PRO A 573 -6.75 43.21 10.30
CA PRO A 573 -5.55 42.39 10.47
C PRO A 573 -5.81 41.28 11.51
N SER A 574 -5.55 40.04 11.14
CA SER A 574 -5.57 38.88 12.03
C SER A 574 -4.58 39.07 13.17
N ALA A 575 -4.96 38.70 14.40
CA ALA A 575 -4.11 38.80 15.58
C ALA A 575 -2.73 38.13 15.35
N PRO A 576 -1.62 38.74 15.82
CA PRO A 576 -0.28 38.17 15.66
C PRO A 576 -0.14 36.87 16.46
N ILE A 577 0.39 35.82 15.82
CA ILE A 577 0.64 34.52 16.45
C ILE A 577 1.90 34.65 17.34
N PRO A 578 1.87 34.22 18.62
CA PRO A 578 3.02 34.35 19.50
C PRO A 578 4.18 33.43 19.09
N ASN A 579 5.41 33.91 19.25
CA ASN A 579 6.63 33.11 19.05
C ASN A 579 6.74 32.03 20.14
N LEU A 580 7.25 30.85 19.78
CA LEU A 580 7.37 29.71 20.68
C LEU A 580 8.84 29.31 20.83
N LYS A 581 9.36 29.33 22.06
CA LYS A 581 10.67 28.72 22.39
C LYS A 581 10.48 27.22 22.52
N VAL A 582 11.24 26.44 21.75
CA VAL A 582 11.03 24.99 21.63
C VAL A 582 12.21 24.19 22.16
N PHE A 583 13.40 24.79 22.21
CA PHE A 583 14.60 24.13 22.68
C PHE A 583 15.52 25.08 23.42
N GLU A 584 16.14 24.59 24.49
CA GLU A 584 17.21 25.28 25.22
C GLU A 584 18.11 24.24 25.91
N ARG A 585 19.38 24.20 25.51
CA ARG A 585 20.38 23.34 26.15
C ARG A 585 21.79 23.88 25.91
N GLU A 586 22.64 23.85 26.93
CA GLU A 586 24.05 24.32 26.86
C GLU A 586 24.21 25.71 26.20
N GLY A 587 23.27 26.64 26.43
CA GLY A 587 23.30 27.99 25.85
C GLY A 587 22.78 28.12 24.42
N LEU A 588 22.50 27.02 23.70
CA LEU A 588 21.80 27.02 22.41
C LEU A 588 20.28 27.05 22.62
N GLN A 589 19.62 28.05 22.05
CA GLN A 589 18.18 28.26 22.10
C GLN A 589 17.58 28.22 20.69
N LEU A 590 16.44 27.53 20.54
CA LEU A 590 15.65 27.47 19.31
C LEU A 590 14.27 28.10 19.51
N THR A 591 13.93 29.08 18.69
CA THR A 591 12.65 29.80 18.72
C THR A 591 11.93 29.68 17.36
N LEU A 592 10.61 29.47 17.38
CA LEU A 592 9.76 29.44 16.20
C LEU A 592 8.91 30.71 16.13
N SER A 593 8.92 31.41 15.00
CA SER A 593 7.97 32.49 14.71
C SER A 593 7.04 32.10 13.57
N PHE A 594 5.78 32.50 13.67
CA PHE A 594 4.71 32.07 12.77
C PHE A 594 4.14 33.25 12.01
N VAL A 595 4.07 33.15 10.68
CA VAL A 595 3.49 34.19 9.82
C VAL A 595 2.52 33.53 8.83
N ARG A 596 1.33 34.11 8.68
CA ARG A 596 0.37 33.72 7.65
C ARG A 596 0.30 34.81 6.57
N PRO A 597 0.71 34.53 5.32
CA PRO A 597 0.65 35.51 4.26
C PRO A 597 -0.80 35.93 3.93
N PRO A 598 -1.08 37.23 3.73
CA PRO A 598 -2.39 37.67 3.30
C PRO A 598 -2.70 37.11 1.89
N GLY A 599 -3.86 36.45 1.73
CA GLY A 599 -4.31 35.88 0.46
C GLY A 599 -4.23 34.36 0.33
N THR A 600 -3.56 33.63 1.25
CA THR A 600 -3.51 32.15 1.25
C THR A 600 -3.74 31.57 2.66
N PRO A 601 -4.99 31.29 3.07
CA PRO A 601 -5.29 30.86 4.45
C PRO A 601 -4.81 29.44 4.79
N THR A 602 -4.41 28.66 3.78
CA THR A 602 -3.92 27.28 3.93
C THR A 602 -2.40 27.20 4.09
N LEU A 603 -1.66 28.30 3.90
CA LEU A 603 -0.20 28.35 3.97
C LEU A 603 0.25 28.96 5.31
N LEU A 604 1.09 28.22 6.04
CA LEU A 604 1.75 28.68 7.26
C LEU A 604 3.26 28.77 7.01
N LEU A 605 3.84 29.91 7.36
CA LEU A 605 5.28 30.13 7.31
C LEU A 605 5.84 30.08 8.74
N ILE A 606 6.75 29.14 9.00
CA ILE A 606 7.45 29.02 10.29
C ILE A 606 8.91 29.40 10.07
N THR A 607 9.41 30.38 10.81
CA THR A 607 10.85 30.69 10.83
C THR A 607 11.45 30.09 12.10
N VAL A 608 12.37 29.15 11.93
CA VAL A 608 13.23 28.64 13.00
C VAL A 608 14.37 29.63 13.20
N THR A 609 14.59 30.08 14.42
CA THR A 609 15.71 30.95 14.83
C THR A 609 16.53 30.23 15.89
N ALA A 610 17.79 29.92 15.59
CA ALA A 610 18.75 29.35 16.51
C ALA A 610 19.73 30.45 16.99
N THR A 611 19.83 30.62 18.31
CA THR A 611 20.70 31.59 18.98
C THR A 611 21.59 30.87 19.98
N ASN A 612 22.88 31.19 20.01
CA ASN A 612 23.82 30.57 20.94
C ASN A 612 24.39 31.62 21.91
N THR A 613 24.22 31.38 23.20
CA THR A 613 24.69 32.24 24.31
C THR A 613 25.92 31.67 25.03
N SER A 614 26.40 30.49 24.61
CA SER A 614 27.58 29.85 25.18
C SER A 614 28.89 30.53 24.76
N GLY A 615 30.00 30.10 25.36
CA GLY A 615 31.34 30.62 25.10
C GLY A 615 32.05 30.06 23.86
N GLY A 616 31.44 29.10 23.14
CA GLY A 616 32.02 28.49 21.94
C GLY A 616 31.01 28.40 20.80
N ASP A 617 31.48 28.46 19.56
CA ASP A 617 30.61 28.37 18.38
C ASP A 617 29.99 26.98 18.28
N VAL A 618 28.75 26.91 17.79
CA VAL A 618 28.09 25.65 17.45
C VAL A 618 28.27 25.45 15.95
N THR A 619 28.97 24.40 15.52
CA THR A 619 29.27 24.14 14.10
C THR A 619 28.49 22.92 13.59
N HIS A 620 28.39 22.78 12.26
CA HIS A 620 27.61 21.73 11.60
C HIS A 620 26.16 21.64 12.10
N PHE A 621 25.54 22.80 12.34
CA PHE A 621 24.16 22.87 12.82
C PHE A 621 23.18 22.52 11.69
N ILE A 622 22.46 21.41 11.85
CA ILE A 622 21.47 20.92 10.91
C ILE A 622 20.14 20.75 11.65
N CYS A 623 19.09 21.41 11.15
CA CYS A 623 17.73 21.29 11.65
C CYS A 623 16.85 20.59 10.60
N GLN A 624 16.44 19.35 10.91
CA GLN A 624 15.51 18.56 10.11
C GLN A 624 14.13 18.57 10.74
N VAL A 625 13.09 18.63 9.91
CA VAL A 625 11.71 18.77 10.37
C VAL A 625 10.80 17.76 9.68
N ALA A 626 9.91 17.14 10.45
CA ALA A 626 8.88 16.23 9.97
C ALA A 626 7.48 16.67 10.43
N VAL A 627 6.51 16.49 9.54
CA VAL A 627 5.08 16.75 9.76
C VAL A 627 4.25 15.52 9.33
N PRO A 628 3.00 15.34 9.81
CA PRO A 628 2.13 14.26 9.37
C PRO A 628 1.87 14.30 7.85
N LYS A 629 1.61 13.13 7.25
CA LYS A 629 1.35 12.98 5.79
C LYS A 629 0.18 13.81 5.24
N SER A 630 -0.67 14.36 6.10
CA SER A 630 -1.76 15.26 5.72
C SER A 630 -1.30 16.70 5.40
N PHE A 631 -0.03 17.03 5.65
CA PHE A 631 0.56 18.34 5.39
C PHE A 631 1.61 18.22 4.28
N GLN A 632 1.79 19.27 3.49
CA GLN A 632 2.93 19.39 2.58
C GLN A 632 3.97 20.32 3.20
N LEU A 633 5.19 19.81 3.41
CA LEU A 633 6.31 20.56 3.98
C LEU A 633 7.33 20.86 2.87
N GLN A 634 7.71 22.13 2.75
CA GLN A 634 8.84 22.56 1.94
C GLN A 634 9.82 23.34 2.83
N LEU A 635 11.03 22.82 2.97
CA LEU A 635 12.12 23.42 3.74
C LEU A 635 12.94 24.33 2.82
N GLN A 636 13.23 25.56 3.25
CA GLN A 636 14.18 26.42 2.54
C GLN A 636 15.60 26.25 3.08
N ALA A 637 16.58 26.64 2.27
CA ALA A 637 17.97 26.60 2.64
C ALA A 637 18.20 27.39 3.95
N PRO A 638 19.00 26.84 4.88
CA PRO A 638 19.37 27.55 6.10
C PRO A 638 20.21 28.79 5.79
N SER A 639 20.18 29.80 6.66
CA SER A 639 21.02 31.00 6.52
C SER A 639 22.51 30.73 6.73
N GLY A 640 22.86 29.57 7.32
CA GLY A 640 24.22 29.13 7.58
C GLY A 640 24.24 27.81 8.37
N ASP A 641 25.43 27.25 8.54
CA ASP A 641 25.72 25.97 9.21
C ASP A 641 26.43 26.16 10.57
N THR A 642 26.67 27.40 10.99
CA THR A 642 27.33 27.76 12.24
C THR A 642 26.48 28.76 13.04
N VAL A 643 26.33 28.53 14.35
CA VAL A 643 25.65 29.45 15.29
C VAL A 643 26.71 30.08 16.21
N PRO A 644 27.06 31.36 16.00
CA PRO A 644 28.17 32.00 16.71
C PRO A 644 27.94 32.12 18.22
N ALA A 645 29.01 32.05 19.00
CA ALA A 645 29.03 32.22 20.44
C ALA A 645 28.58 33.62 20.89
N GLN A 646 28.26 33.76 22.18
CA GLN A 646 28.00 35.04 22.86
C GLN A 646 26.87 35.89 22.25
N GLY A 647 25.85 35.25 21.66
CA GLY A 647 24.70 35.95 21.09
C GLY A 647 25.00 36.65 19.76
N GLY A 648 25.93 36.11 18.97
CA GLY A 648 26.18 36.57 17.61
C GLY A 648 24.97 36.36 16.68
N LEU A 649 25.17 36.58 15.36
CA LEU A 649 24.09 36.52 14.38
C LEU A 649 23.32 35.18 14.45
N PRO A 650 21.99 35.21 14.66
CA PRO A 650 21.22 33.98 14.75
C PRO A 650 21.17 33.28 13.40
N MET A 651 21.22 31.96 13.45
CA MET A 651 20.95 31.14 12.29
C MET A 651 19.43 31.02 12.12
N THR A 652 18.95 31.17 10.88
CA THR A 652 17.52 31.10 10.57
C THR A 652 17.22 30.09 9.46
N GLN A 653 16.08 29.43 9.55
CA GLN A 653 15.60 28.51 8.52
C GLN A 653 14.09 28.64 8.34
N LEU A 654 13.64 28.73 7.09
CA LEU A 654 12.24 28.95 6.76
C LEU A 654 11.53 27.65 6.36
N LEU A 655 10.37 27.40 6.94
CA LEU A 655 9.53 26.25 6.67
C LEU A 655 8.19 26.71 6.10
N ARG A 656 7.86 26.21 4.92
CA ARG A 656 6.57 26.43 4.27
C ARG A 656 5.70 25.19 4.48
N ILE A 657 4.64 25.32 5.25
CA ILE A 657 3.71 24.23 5.56
C ILE A 657 2.34 24.54 4.95
N LEU A 658 1.85 23.65 4.09
CA LEU A 658 0.51 23.72 3.53
C LEU A 658 -0.43 22.78 4.30
N ASN A 659 -1.52 23.32 4.83
CA ASN A 659 -2.56 22.59 5.56
C ASN A 659 -3.92 22.71 4.84
N PRO A 660 -4.20 21.85 3.84
CA PRO A 660 -5.46 21.90 3.11
C PRO A 660 -6.69 21.50 3.94
N ASN A 661 -6.51 20.69 4.98
CA ASN A 661 -7.60 20.05 5.74
C ASN A 661 -7.89 20.71 7.10
N LYS A 662 -7.23 21.83 7.43
CA LYS A 662 -7.31 22.49 8.75
C LYS A 662 -7.10 21.53 9.93
N ALA A 663 -6.25 20.53 9.73
CA ALA A 663 -5.93 19.52 10.75
C ALA A 663 -4.96 20.12 11.79
N PRO A 664 -4.95 19.63 13.05
CA PRO A 664 -4.02 20.09 14.06
C PRO A 664 -2.57 19.78 13.65
N LEU A 665 -1.70 20.79 13.69
CA LEU A 665 -0.30 20.66 13.33
C LEU A 665 0.48 19.97 14.46
N ARG A 666 1.27 18.95 14.12
CA ARG A 666 2.25 18.32 15.00
C ARG A 666 3.62 18.38 14.33
N LEU A 667 4.62 18.92 15.02
CA LEU A 667 5.95 19.14 14.48
C LEU A 667 6.96 18.26 15.21
N LYS A 668 7.79 17.53 14.47
CA LYS A 668 8.92 16.78 15.03
C LYS A 668 10.22 17.36 14.49
N LEU A 669 11.10 17.80 15.38
CA LEU A 669 12.39 18.39 15.05
C LEU A 669 13.51 17.40 15.37
N ARG A 670 14.50 17.31 14.49
CA ARG A 670 15.77 16.65 14.72
C ARG A 670 16.89 17.67 14.55
N LEU A 671 17.64 17.90 15.61
CA LEU A 671 18.80 18.77 15.62
C LEU A 671 20.07 17.91 15.64
N THR A 672 21.03 18.25 14.78
CA THR A 672 22.38 17.68 14.81
C THR A 672 23.35 18.85 14.83
N TYR A 673 24.28 18.88 15.78
CA TYR A 673 25.25 19.96 15.89
C TYR A 673 26.49 19.54 16.68
N ASP A 674 27.61 20.20 16.43
CA ASP A 674 28.84 20.03 17.19
C ASP A 674 29.01 21.20 18.16
N HIS A 675 29.24 20.89 19.43
CA HIS A 675 29.50 21.88 20.46
C HIS A 675 30.64 21.45 21.37
N PHE A 676 31.63 22.32 21.59
CA PHE A 676 32.86 22.02 22.34
C PHE A 676 33.56 20.70 21.93
N GLY A 677 33.54 20.36 20.64
CA GLY A 677 34.17 19.14 20.10
C GLY A 677 33.37 17.86 20.32
N GLN A 678 32.12 17.93 20.80
CA GLN A 678 31.20 16.80 20.89
C GLN A 678 30.05 16.96 19.90
N SER A 679 29.77 15.92 19.13
CA SER A 679 28.60 15.84 18.25
C SER A 679 27.36 15.44 19.05
N VAL A 680 26.35 16.30 19.04
CA VAL A 680 25.08 16.12 19.74
C VAL A 680 23.96 15.94 18.72
N GLN A 681 23.14 14.91 18.92
CA GLN A 681 21.93 14.67 18.13
C GLN A 681 20.71 14.59 19.05
N GLU A 682 19.71 15.41 18.78
CA GLU A 682 18.48 15.47 19.56
C GLU A 682 17.23 15.38 18.68
N ILE A 683 16.22 14.66 19.17
CA ILE A 683 14.92 14.51 18.50
C ILE A 683 13.83 14.76 19.53
N PHE A 684 12.94 15.72 19.24
CA PHE A 684 11.83 16.04 20.12
C PHE A 684 10.58 16.46 19.33
N GLU A 685 9.41 16.30 19.95
CA GLU A 685 8.11 16.65 19.38
C GLU A 685 7.59 17.94 20.03
N VAL A 686 7.10 18.87 19.20
CA VAL A 686 6.55 20.15 19.65
C VAL A 686 5.08 19.97 19.98
N ASN A 687 4.79 19.77 21.27
CA ASN A 687 3.45 19.42 21.72
C ASN A 687 2.52 20.63 21.99
N ASN A 688 3.07 21.85 22.05
CA ASN A 688 2.35 23.08 22.43
C ASN A 688 2.38 24.16 21.34
N LEU A 689 1.97 23.82 20.10
CA LEU A 689 1.82 24.83 19.05
C LEU A 689 0.56 25.70 19.31
N PRO A 690 0.62 27.03 19.09
CA PRO A 690 -0.54 27.91 19.26
C PRO A 690 -1.72 27.49 18.38
N VAL A 691 -2.94 27.56 18.89
CA VAL A 691 -4.17 27.08 18.21
C VAL A 691 -4.41 27.82 16.89
N GLU A 692 -3.94 29.07 16.82
CA GLU A 692 -3.97 29.95 15.66
C GLU A 692 -3.11 29.44 14.49
N THR A 693 -2.21 28.46 14.72
CA THR A 693 -1.36 27.91 13.66
C THR A 693 -2.10 26.99 12.69
N TRP A 694 -3.25 26.42 13.07
CA TRP A 694 -4.06 25.53 12.20
C TRP A 694 -5.54 25.92 12.02
N GLN A 695 -6.05 26.91 12.74
CA GLN A 695 -7.37 27.51 12.53
C GLN A 695 -7.37 28.51 11.37
#